data_AF-A0A0F0KJE1-F1
#
_entry.id   AF-A0A0F0KJE1-F1
#
_cell.length_a   1.000
_cell.length_b   1.000
_cell.length_c   1.000
_cell.angle_alpha   90.00
_cell.angle_beta   90.00
_cell.angle_gamma   90.00
#
_symmetry.space_group_name_H-M   'P 1'
#
loop_
_entity.id
_entity.type
_entity.pdbx_description
1 polymer ?
#
loop_
_entity_poly.entity_id
_entity_poly.type
_entity_poly.pdbx_seq_one_letter_code
_entity_poly.pdbx_strand_id
1 'polypeptide(L)'
;MVGRDAELATMRGNFERVLEGAPTALLVEGEAGIGKSRLLREFSAAVHGRADVHVGWCLDLGVSRTPFGPVTGILRSIVAKMGAESVREGLGAGAEALGMLLPDLTPAERSQTSPDRLRDAIASLIEAAAERAPQVLVVEDLHWADESTLALLSFLLRALTRARILLVITCRSDDVRRGDAVSRFIGESTRARLLERISLDRLHPSAVRQLAEGIVGAPLSDAALDRIHQRAEGVPFFVEEIAGCSTGPIPGSLRDLLLARFDRLGDDAKRVVQVASGAERPLPHPLVMRLAGLPEARFDDAMREATRSGILVVVDDDYRFRHALLREAVHDDLLPGERARLHRSYAETLEERGQGAEEADAAALAYHWQLAQDDRRALAAAVVAMLDAKSRFAFASAARFGELALDLWVRVPDAEDVIDLDRFELLRTLASVLRNAGDGERALAVVDAALAEVDPALIDAGMHARLLRDRAYYLMNLGRAGSIGLLQQSLGILDGAVDDDRLRASILNQLASRLMITGRLEEAIELATEAGERAVRAGSDDEASIAANVRGGARAHLGDLEAGHREYALALRLARGTNAEMRYRVNYSDLLGLLGRYRDAVHVAEDGLAPARAFGVERTTGALMTQNMAVPLLELGEVERVEGMLARELSQRTLRISHMYSTMTRVRVLSWRGRYDDAADLLREWLPSFEETGRVERQIWYDGVMMRVAVAEARADHADALAEIRAMLADEGPVFLHQRRLMLEAAWLIAERRAAGDDVRDAAEQVRAAWLAQSPQLLGDRWGIILESLLSPSIPALHEAVDLADGDDVPVTFRIITRLELGRLLVDTGARAEAAAVMAQARDEAERLGHVPLARVVGEFSAAAGLAVGLATASGYRRSDDPLDTLTARELQVLELIAEGLSNRQIGDRLFISAKTVSVHVSAVLRKLEVGTRTEAAVVQQKRRLRADGQGAVIR
;
A
#
# COMPACT_ATOMS: atom_id res chain seq x y z
N MET A 1 -38.49 2.81 6.15
CA MET A 1 -37.81 3.30 4.94
C MET A 1 -38.55 2.82 3.70
N VAL A 2 -38.51 3.54 2.58
CA VAL A 2 -39.24 3.19 1.34
C VAL A 2 -38.25 3.01 0.19
N GLY A 3 -38.38 1.92 -0.58
CA GLY A 3 -37.66 1.71 -1.84
C GLY A 3 -36.16 1.41 -1.71
N ARG A 4 -35.69 0.94 -0.55
CA ARG A 4 -34.26 0.69 -0.25
C ARG A 4 -33.99 -0.68 0.39
N ASP A 5 -34.88 -1.64 0.17
CA ASP A 5 -34.81 -2.96 0.82
C ASP A 5 -33.63 -3.79 0.29
N ALA A 6 -33.30 -3.65 -1.01
CA ALA A 6 -32.18 -4.34 -1.63
C ALA A 6 -30.84 -3.85 -1.08
N GLU A 7 -30.64 -2.54 -0.98
CA GLU A 7 -29.41 -1.94 -0.47
C GLU A 7 -29.22 -2.25 1.01
N LEU A 8 -30.29 -2.23 1.83
CA LEU A 8 -30.23 -2.71 3.22
C LEU A 8 -29.84 -4.19 3.30
N ALA A 9 -30.41 -5.04 2.44
CA ALA A 9 -30.09 -6.46 2.42
C ALA A 9 -28.61 -6.69 2.10
N THR A 10 -28.04 -5.94 1.14
CA THR A 10 -26.61 -5.99 0.81
C THR A 10 -25.73 -5.55 1.99
N MET A 11 -26.07 -4.44 2.66
CA MET A 11 -25.33 -4.01 3.85
C MET A 11 -25.38 -5.04 4.98
N ARG A 12 -26.55 -5.65 5.22
CA ARG A 12 -26.70 -6.73 6.21
C ARG A 12 -25.91 -7.98 5.84
N GLY A 13 -25.93 -8.40 4.57
CA GLY A 13 -25.16 -9.55 4.10
C GLY A 13 -23.65 -9.36 4.30
N ASN A 14 -23.14 -8.16 4.02
CA ASN A 14 -21.73 -7.83 4.29
C ASN A 14 -21.42 -7.76 5.79
N PHE A 15 -22.36 -7.29 6.63
CA PHE A 15 -22.21 -7.36 8.08
C PHE A 15 -22.14 -8.80 8.62
N GLU A 16 -22.94 -9.73 8.10
CA GLU A 16 -22.84 -11.14 8.51
C GLU A 16 -21.46 -11.75 8.18
N ARG A 17 -20.87 -11.43 7.01
CA ARG A 17 -19.50 -11.83 6.67
C ARG A 17 -18.46 -11.26 7.64
N VAL A 18 -18.68 -10.04 8.12
CA VAL A 18 -17.82 -9.42 9.13
C VAL A 18 -17.89 -10.18 10.45
N LEU A 19 -19.06 -10.70 10.85
CA LEU A 19 -19.19 -11.55 12.04
C LEU A 19 -18.44 -12.89 11.91
N GLU A 20 -18.30 -13.39 10.68
CA GLU A 20 -17.49 -14.58 10.36
C GLU A 20 -15.96 -14.29 10.35
N GLY A 21 -15.55 -13.05 10.64
CA GLY A 21 -14.14 -12.64 10.73
C GLY A 21 -13.54 -12.12 9.42
N ALA A 22 -14.36 -11.88 8.40
CA ALA A 22 -13.92 -11.29 7.13
C ALA A 22 -14.18 -9.77 7.12
N PRO A 23 -13.14 -8.92 7.31
CA PRO A 23 -13.31 -7.48 7.29
C PRO A 23 -13.82 -7.03 5.91
N THR A 24 -14.76 -6.09 5.91
CA THR A 24 -15.43 -5.63 4.68
C THR A 24 -15.50 -4.11 4.66
N ALA A 25 -15.41 -3.51 3.47
CA ALA A 25 -15.66 -2.09 3.30
C ALA A 25 -16.68 -1.80 2.19
N LEU A 26 -17.60 -0.88 2.47
CA LEU A 26 -18.70 -0.49 1.61
C LEU A 26 -18.61 1.01 1.29
N LEU A 27 -18.78 1.36 0.03
CA LEU A 27 -19.02 2.73 -0.43
C LEU A 27 -20.49 2.89 -0.80
N VAL A 28 -21.21 3.71 -0.04
CA VAL A 28 -22.58 4.13 -0.36
C VAL A 28 -22.53 5.46 -1.10
N GLU A 29 -22.80 5.43 -2.40
CA GLU A 29 -22.73 6.61 -3.26
C GLU A 29 -24.09 7.00 -3.82
N GLY A 30 -24.25 8.27 -4.15
CA GLY A 30 -25.40 8.80 -4.87
C GLY A 30 -25.54 10.29 -4.69
N GLU A 31 -26.51 10.89 -5.40
CA GLU A 31 -26.74 12.34 -5.43
C GLU A 31 -27.06 12.91 -4.02
N ALA A 32 -26.90 14.22 -3.85
CA ALA A 32 -27.36 14.90 -2.65
C ALA A 32 -28.87 14.66 -2.41
N GLY A 33 -29.26 14.39 -1.15
CA GLY A 33 -30.68 14.13 -0.80
C GLY A 33 -31.23 12.75 -1.20
N ILE A 34 -30.42 11.87 -1.80
CA ILE A 34 -30.85 10.54 -2.30
C ILE A 34 -31.20 9.51 -1.20
N GLY A 35 -30.87 9.81 0.06
CA GLY A 35 -31.19 8.97 1.22
C GLY A 35 -30.01 8.24 1.89
N LYS A 36 -28.75 8.53 1.54
CA LYS A 36 -27.54 7.88 2.11
C LYS A 36 -27.54 7.80 3.65
N SER A 37 -27.57 8.95 4.33
CA SER A 37 -27.56 8.98 5.80
C SER A 37 -28.85 8.45 6.44
N ARG A 38 -29.96 8.33 5.68
CA ARG A 38 -31.17 7.63 6.17
C ARG A 38 -30.96 6.12 6.12
N LEU A 39 -30.41 5.60 5.02
CA LEU A 39 -30.04 4.19 4.86
C LEU A 39 -29.09 3.76 5.99
N LEU A 40 -28.06 4.58 6.27
CA LEU A 40 -27.11 4.28 7.35
C LEU A 40 -27.77 4.26 8.73
N ARG A 41 -28.65 5.22 9.05
CA ARG A 41 -29.38 5.20 10.33
C ARG A 41 -30.25 3.94 10.49
N GLU A 42 -30.94 3.53 9.44
CA GLU A 42 -31.77 2.32 9.45
C GLU A 42 -30.90 1.05 9.58
N PHE A 43 -29.73 1.02 8.94
CA PHE A 43 -28.74 -0.04 9.11
C PHE A 43 -28.16 -0.08 10.53
N SER A 44 -27.71 1.06 11.07
CA SER A 44 -27.19 1.19 12.44
C SER A 44 -28.22 0.74 13.48
N ALA A 45 -29.50 1.08 13.29
CA ALA A 45 -30.59 0.59 14.14
C ALA A 45 -30.76 -0.93 14.03
N ALA A 46 -30.62 -1.51 12.83
CA ALA A 46 -30.75 -2.95 12.62
C ALA A 46 -29.59 -3.78 13.21
N VAL A 47 -28.40 -3.20 13.35
CA VAL A 47 -27.23 -3.87 13.97
C VAL A 47 -27.02 -3.47 15.44
N HIS A 48 -27.92 -2.66 15.99
CA HIS A 48 -27.87 -2.23 17.38
C HIS A 48 -27.80 -3.43 18.33
N GLY A 49 -26.87 -3.39 19.29
CA GLY A 49 -26.61 -4.48 20.24
C GLY A 49 -25.82 -5.67 19.67
N ARG A 50 -25.54 -5.70 18.36
CA ARG A 50 -24.69 -6.73 17.71
C ARG A 50 -23.29 -6.21 17.36
N ALA A 51 -23.12 -4.89 17.28
CA ALA A 51 -21.86 -4.23 16.98
C ALA A 51 -21.80 -2.84 17.62
N ASP A 52 -20.57 -2.36 17.80
CA ASP A 52 -20.30 -0.98 18.14
C ASP A 52 -20.23 -0.12 16.87
N VAL A 53 -21.15 0.85 16.76
CA VAL A 53 -21.19 1.80 15.64
C VAL A 53 -20.49 3.09 16.03
N HIS A 54 -19.55 3.53 15.20
CA HIS A 54 -18.76 4.74 15.36
C HIS A 54 -18.90 5.60 14.11
N VAL A 55 -19.24 6.89 14.24
CA VAL A 55 -19.46 7.78 13.10
C VAL A 55 -18.47 8.93 13.14
N GLY A 56 -17.73 9.10 12.04
CA GLY A 56 -16.86 10.23 11.76
C GLY A 56 -17.39 11.02 10.56
N TRP A 57 -17.28 12.34 10.63
CA TRP A 57 -17.78 13.25 9.59
C TRP A 57 -16.62 13.96 8.89
N CYS A 58 -16.65 13.96 7.56
CA CYS A 58 -15.86 14.91 6.77
C CYS A 58 -16.62 16.24 6.70
N LEU A 59 -15.93 17.36 6.97
CA LEU A 59 -16.52 18.70 6.99
C LEU A 59 -16.04 19.51 5.79
N ASP A 60 -16.91 20.29 5.16
CA ASP A 60 -16.55 21.21 4.07
C ASP A 60 -15.94 22.51 4.62
N LEU A 61 -14.68 22.42 5.02
CA LEU A 61 -13.86 23.59 5.35
C LEU A 61 -13.08 24.08 4.12
N GLY A 62 -13.61 23.86 2.90
CA GLY A 62 -12.99 24.29 1.66
C GLY A 62 -11.55 23.78 1.50
N VAL A 63 -10.59 24.72 1.40
CA VAL A 63 -9.16 24.41 1.30
C VAL A 63 -8.51 24.02 2.63
N SER A 64 -9.18 24.33 3.74
CA SER A 64 -8.69 24.30 5.12
C SER A 64 -9.30 23.15 5.93
N ARG A 65 -9.29 21.94 5.37
CA ARG A 65 -9.91 20.73 5.96
C ARG A 65 -9.17 20.29 7.23
N THR A 66 -9.92 19.98 8.29
CA THR A 66 -9.36 19.45 9.54
C THR A 66 -8.71 18.09 9.29
N PRO A 67 -7.40 17.94 9.54
CA PRO A 67 -6.71 16.68 9.29
C PRO A 67 -7.23 15.53 10.15
N PHE A 68 -7.39 14.36 9.54
CA PHE A 68 -7.90 13.16 10.20
C PHE A 68 -9.29 13.32 10.86
N GLY A 69 -10.03 14.39 10.55
CA GLY A 69 -11.28 14.78 11.22
C GLY A 69 -12.23 13.61 11.53
N PRO A 70 -12.71 12.85 10.52
CA PRO A 70 -13.63 11.74 10.76
C PRO A 70 -12.98 10.63 11.59
N VAL A 71 -11.70 10.34 11.39
CA VAL A 71 -10.99 9.27 12.08
C VAL A 71 -10.80 9.63 13.55
N THR A 72 -10.39 10.85 13.88
CA THR A 72 -10.25 11.30 15.27
C THR A 72 -11.58 11.19 16.03
N GLY A 73 -12.70 11.51 15.39
CA GLY A 73 -14.04 11.29 15.97
C GLY A 73 -14.35 9.82 16.25
N ILE A 74 -14.03 8.94 15.30
CA ILE A 74 -14.16 7.48 15.46
C ILE A 74 -13.29 6.97 16.62
N LEU A 75 -12.01 7.38 16.67
CA LEU A 75 -11.09 6.93 17.71
C LEU A 75 -11.50 7.42 19.10
N ARG A 76 -11.94 8.67 19.24
CA ARG A 76 -12.54 9.17 20.50
C ARG A 76 -13.71 8.31 20.95
N SER A 77 -14.59 7.94 20.01
CA SER A 77 -15.74 7.10 20.31
C SER A 77 -15.34 5.67 20.73
N ILE A 78 -14.32 5.09 20.11
CA ILE A 78 -13.75 3.79 20.52
C ILE A 78 -13.15 3.88 21.92
N VAL A 79 -12.32 4.89 22.19
CA VAL A 79 -11.67 5.09 23.51
C VAL A 79 -12.72 5.30 24.60
N ALA A 80 -13.79 6.07 24.33
CA ALA A 80 -14.88 6.28 25.28
C ALA A 80 -15.59 4.97 25.65
N LYS A 81 -15.76 4.03 24.71
CA LYS A 81 -16.36 2.71 24.97
C LYS A 81 -15.39 1.73 25.66
N MET A 82 -14.12 1.72 25.26
CA MET A 82 -13.13 0.80 25.80
C MET A 82 -12.58 1.21 27.18
N GLY A 83 -12.61 2.51 27.48
CA GLY A 83 -11.96 3.13 28.63
C GLY A 83 -10.50 3.50 28.33
N ALA A 84 -10.12 4.73 28.65
CA ALA A 84 -8.78 5.28 28.34
C ALA A 84 -7.62 4.47 28.97
N GLU A 85 -7.78 4.00 30.21
CA GLU A 85 -6.75 3.17 30.87
C GLU A 85 -6.54 1.83 30.14
N SER A 86 -7.63 1.14 29.80
CA SER A 86 -7.58 -0.15 29.10
C SER A 86 -6.93 -0.02 27.72
N VAL A 87 -7.11 1.13 27.05
CA VAL A 87 -6.45 1.43 25.77
C VAL A 87 -4.95 1.67 25.96
N ARG A 88 -4.55 2.43 27.01
CA ARG A 88 -3.14 2.65 27.33
C ARG A 88 -2.41 1.35 27.65
N GLU A 89 -3.00 0.49 28.48
CA GLU A 89 -2.43 -0.81 28.83
C GLU A 89 -2.36 -1.77 27.63
N GLY A 90 -3.41 -1.80 26.80
CA GLY A 90 -3.51 -2.71 25.66
C GLY A 90 -2.59 -2.36 24.49
N LEU A 91 -2.28 -1.08 24.27
CA LEU A 91 -1.45 -0.62 23.15
C LEU A 91 0.01 -0.36 23.53
N GLY A 92 0.34 -0.24 24.82
CA GLY A 92 1.69 0.07 25.28
C GLY A 92 2.25 1.33 24.60
N ALA A 93 3.42 1.21 23.97
CA ALA A 93 4.07 2.32 23.24
C ALA A 93 3.21 2.89 22.08
N GLY A 94 2.24 2.12 21.55
CA GLY A 94 1.29 2.63 20.54
C GLY A 94 0.36 3.71 21.09
N ALA A 95 0.09 3.73 22.40
CA ALA A 95 -0.75 4.76 23.01
C ALA A 95 -0.10 6.14 22.92
N GLU A 96 1.22 6.25 23.08
CA GLU A 96 1.97 7.50 22.94
C GLU A 96 1.83 8.12 21.55
N ALA A 97 1.83 7.27 20.51
CA ALA A 97 1.61 7.74 19.14
C ALA A 97 0.18 8.28 18.95
N LEU A 98 -0.82 7.62 19.52
CA LEU A 98 -2.22 8.09 19.48
C LEU A 98 -2.45 9.41 20.21
N GLY A 99 -1.60 9.75 21.19
CA GLY A 99 -1.62 11.05 21.86
C GLY A 99 -1.52 12.24 20.89
N MET A 100 -0.95 12.04 19.69
CA MET A 100 -0.91 13.06 18.64
C MET A 100 -2.29 13.44 18.08
N LEU A 101 -3.26 12.52 18.13
CA LEU A 101 -4.65 12.79 17.71
C LEU A 101 -5.59 12.93 18.90
N LEU A 102 -5.26 12.30 20.02
CA LEU A 102 -6.04 12.21 21.24
C LEU A 102 -5.21 12.66 22.46
N PRO A 103 -4.94 13.97 22.64
CA PRO A 103 -4.11 14.46 23.74
C PRO A 103 -4.63 14.06 25.12
N ASP A 104 -5.95 13.91 25.27
CA ASP A 104 -6.61 13.48 26.52
C ASP A 104 -6.27 12.02 26.90
N LEU A 105 -5.81 11.20 25.95
CA LEU A 105 -5.43 9.81 26.20
C LEU A 105 -4.04 9.74 26.85
N THR A 106 -3.08 10.46 26.29
CA THR A 106 -1.71 10.60 26.80
C THR A 106 -1.06 11.85 26.24
N PRO A 107 -0.28 12.60 27.04
CA PRO A 107 0.64 13.59 26.53
C PRO A 107 1.61 12.93 25.54
N ALA A 108 1.87 13.60 24.41
CA ALA A 108 2.59 12.99 23.30
C ALA A 108 3.91 13.74 23.03
N GLU A 109 5.04 13.03 23.03
CA GLU A 109 6.35 13.59 22.66
C GLU A 109 6.71 13.26 21.21
N ARG A 110 6.84 14.29 20.36
CA ARG A 110 7.11 14.14 18.90
C ARG A 110 8.41 13.42 18.58
N SER A 111 9.46 13.62 19.39
CA SER A 111 10.77 13.01 19.20
C SER A 111 10.74 11.48 19.28
N GLN A 112 9.69 10.92 19.90
CA GLN A 112 9.56 9.49 20.16
C GLN A 112 8.56 8.79 19.21
N THR A 113 7.92 9.51 18.29
CA THR A 113 6.90 8.95 17.40
C THR A 113 7.17 9.25 15.93
N SER A 114 6.52 8.51 15.03
CA SER A 114 6.67 8.64 13.58
C SER A 114 5.30 8.50 12.89
N PRO A 115 5.17 8.94 11.62
CA PRO A 115 3.94 8.81 10.86
C PRO A 115 3.48 7.35 10.71
N ASP A 116 4.44 6.44 10.58
CA ASP A 116 4.19 5.00 10.47
C ASP A 116 3.67 4.45 11.79
N ARG A 117 4.30 4.84 12.92
CA ARG A 117 3.85 4.49 14.27
C ARG A 117 2.43 4.94 14.53
N LEU A 118 2.07 6.16 14.13
CA LEU A 118 0.72 6.67 14.29
C LEU A 118 -0.29 5.83 13.50
N ARG A 119 -0.02 5.55 12.21
CA ARG A 119 -0.91 4.73 11.37
C ARG A 119 -1.08 3.32 11.93
N ASP A 120 0.02 2.69 12.34
CA ASP A 120 -0.01 1.36 12.95
C ASP A 120 -0.77 1.38 14.29
N ALA A 121 -0.58 2.39 15.14
CA ALA A 121 -1.32 2.50 16.40
C ALA A 121 -2.83 2.69 16.20
N ILE A 122 -3.24 3.43 15.17
CA ILE A 122 -4.66 3.56 14.77
C ILE A 122 -5.23 2.20 14.36
N ALA A 123 -4.52 1.44 13.53
CA ALA A 123 -4.96 0.10 13.13
C ALA A 123 -5.04 -0.83 14.34
N SER A 124 -4.03 -0.85 15.21
CA SER A 124 -4.00 -1.67 16.42
C SER A 124 -5.14 -1.35 17.39
N LEU A 125 -5.50 -0.07 17.58
CA LEU A 125 -6.64 0.32 18.41
C LEU A 125 -7.96 -0.23 17.84
N ILE A 126 -8.15 -0.10 16.53
CA ILE A 126 -9.35 -0.60 15.84
C ILE A 126 -9.42 -2.14 15.94
N GLU A 127 -8.30 -2.84 15.77
CA GLU A 127 -8.22 -4.30 15.91
C GLU A 127 -8.51 -4.75 17.34
N ALA A 128 -7.93 -4.08 18.35
CA ALA A 128 -8.20 -4.35 19.76
C ALA A 128 -9.68 -4.12 20.13
N ALA A 129 -10.33 -3.10 19.55
CA ALA A 129 -11.76 -2.91 19.68
C ALA A 129 -12.56 -4.05 19.02
N ALA A 130 -12.13 -4.51 17.85
CA ALA A 130 -12.75 -5.61 17.10
C ALA A 130 -12.65 -6.98 17.80
N GLU A 131 -11.62 -7.19 18.62
CA GLU A 131 -11.49 -8.36 19.49
C GLU A 131 -12.57 -8.39 20.59
N ARG A 132 -12.94 -7.22 21.14
CA ARG A 132 -14.00 -7.10 22.15
C ARG A 132 -15.40 -7.25 21.56
N ALA A 133 -15.70 -6.50 20.50
CA ALA A 133 -16.99 -6.50 19.84
C ALA A 133 -16.83 -6.21 18.34
N PRO A 134 -17.72 -6.70 17.47
CA PRO A 134 -17.73 -6.29 16.06
C PRO A 134 -17.84 -4.77 15.92
N GLN A 135 -17.05 -4.17 15.03
CA GLN A 135 -16.96 -2.72 14.84
C GLN A 135 -17.59 -2.31 13.51
N VAL A 136 -18.43 -1.27 13.53
CA VAL A 136 -18.96 -0.60 12.34
C VAL A 136 -18.43 0.83 12.34
N LEU A 137 -17.45 1.10 11.49
CA LEU A 137 -16.83 2.41 11.34
C LEU A 137 -17.49 3.13 10.17
N VAL A 138 -18.13 4.26 10.43
CA VAL A 138 -18.83 5.05 9.42
C VAL A 138 -18.06 6.33 9.15
N VAL A 139 -17.67 6.56 7.90
CA VAL A 139 -17.10 7.83 7.42
C VAL A 139 -18.14 8.50 6.52
N GLU A 140 -18.83 9.51 7.04
CA GLU A 140 -19.82 10.28 6.29
C GLU A 140 -19.15 11.37 5.44
N ASP A 141 -19.67 11.56 4.23
CA ASP A 141 -19.36 12.66 3.31
C ASP A 141 -17.90 12.72 2.80
N LEU A 142 -17.35 11.58 2.38
CA LEU A 142 -15.96 11.42 1.93
C LEU A 142 -15.47 12.43 0.88
N HIS A 143 -16.36 13.02 0.08
CA HIS A 143 -16.02 14.05 -0.91
C HIS A 143 -15.36 15.30 -0.26
N TRP A 144 -15.60 15.53 1.03
CA TRP A 144 -14.94 16.56 1.83
C TRP A 144 -13.73 16.08 2.64
N ALA A 145 -13.31 14.82 2.50
CA ALA A 145 -12.16 14.27 3.23
C ALA A 145 -10.85 14.97 2.84
N ASP A 146 -9.97 15.20 3.80
CA ASP A 146 -8.59 15.62 3.53
C ASP A 146 -7.74 14.45 3.01
N GLU A 147 -6.65 14.78 2.33
CA GLU A 147 -5.73 13.81 1.73
C GLU A 147 -5.06 12.91 2.77
N SER A 148 -4.80 13.41 3.99
CA SER A 148 -4.24 12.59 5.07
C SER A 148 -5.25 11.53 5.54
N THR A 149 -6.53 11.90 5.65
CA THR A 149 -7.63 10.95 5.89
C THR A 149 -7.72 9.90 4.78
N LEU A 150 -7.68 10.30 3.50
CA LEU A 150 -7.74 9.35 2.38
C LEU A 150 -6.54 8.38 2.35
N ALA A 151 -5.35 8.87 2.68
CA ALA A 151 -4.14 8.05 2.81
C ALA A 151 -4.25 7.06 3.98
N LEU A 152 -4.83 7.47 5.11
CA LEU A 152 -5.08 6.60 6.25
C LEU A 152 -6.16 5.55 5.94
N LEU A 153 -7.29 5.94 5.32
CA LEU A 153 -8.32 4.98 4.90
C LEU A 153 -7.76 3.97 3.90
N SER A 154 -6.95 4.44 2.95
CA SER A 154 -6.21 3.60 2.02
C SER A 154 -5.34 2.57 2.74
N PHE A 155 -4.66 2.99 3.80
CA PHE A 155 -3.84 2.10 4.63
C PHE A 155 -4.72 1.11 5.41
N LEU A 156 -5.79 1.57 6.07
CA LEU A 156 -6.68 0.74 6.88
C LEU A 156 -7.37 -0.36 6.06
N LEU A 157 -7.82 -0.05 4.84
CA LEU A 157 -8.40 -1.02 3.90
C LEU A 157 -7.46 -2.20 3.58
N ARG A 158 -6.15 -2.01 3.75
CA ARG A 158 -5.09 -2.98 3.44
C ARG A 158 -4.51 -3.63 4.68
N ALA A 159 -4.46 -2.87 5.77
CA ALA A 159 -3.88 -3.28 7.04
C ALA A 159 -4.82 -4.22 7.82
N LEU A 160 -6.13 -3.91 7.83
CA LEU A 160 -7.14 -4.61 8.62
C LEU A 160 -7.60 -5.88 7.89
N THR A 161 -6.78 -6.93 7.93
CA THR A 161 -7.01 -8.16 7.15
C THR A 161 -7.67 -9.30 7.94
N ARG A 162 -7.73 -9.23 9.28
CA ARG A 162 -8.15 -10.34 10.15
C ARG A 162 -9.00 -9.91 11.36
N ALA A 163 -10.03 -9.11 11.13
CA ALA A 163 -10.85 -8.57 12.22
C ALA A 163 -12.33 -8.43 11.85
N ARG A 164 -13.20 -8.41 12.87
CA ARG A 164 -14.66 -8.22 12.75
C ARG A 164 -15.00 -6.73 12.56
N ILE A 165 -14.55 -6.16 11.44
CA ILE A 165 -14.69 -4.74 11.12
C ILE A 165 -15.47 -4.54 9.82
N LEU A 166 -16.49 -3.67 9.87
CA LEU A 166 -17.20 -3.14 8.71
C LEU A 166 -16.89 -1.64 8.58
N LEU A 167 -16.21 -1.24 7.51
CA LEU A 167 -16.01 0.17 7.16
C LEU A 167 -17.09 0.60 6.17
N VAL A 168 -17.90 1.59 6.53
CA VAL A 168 -18.94 2.15 5.66
C VAL A 168 -18.58 3.59 5.34
N ILE A 169 -18.46 3.91 4.06
CA ILE A 169 -18.09 5.23 3.58
C ILE A 169 -19.24 5.79 2.76
N THR A 170 -19.67 7.04 3.00
CA THR A 170 -20.66 7.70 2.14
C THR A 170 -20.00 8.75 1.25
N CYS A 171 -20.50 8.89 0.01
CA CYS A 171 -19.98 9.87 -0.93
C CYS A 171 -21.08 10.44 -1.83
N ARG A 172 -20.98 11.72 -2.16
CA ARG A 172 -21.85 12.39 -3.13
C ARG A 172 -21.26 12.20 -4.52
N SER A 173 -22.04 11.63 -5.45
CA SER A 173 -21.56 11.33 -6.80
C SER A 173 -21.38 12.59 -7.66
N ASP A 174 -22.14 13.63 -7.37
CA ASP A 174 -22.17 14.94 -8.00
C ASP A 174 -20.98 15.83 -7.61
N ASP A 175 -20.42 15.65 -6.42
CA ASP A 175 -19.32 16.47 -5.88
C ASP A 175 -17.93 15.89 -6.13
N VAL A 176 -17.83 14.68 -6.69
CA VAL A 176 -16.55 14.03 -7.02
C VAL A 176 -16.13 14.41 -8.44
N ARG A 177 -15.06 15.19 -8.57
CA ARG A 177 -14.53 15.61 -9.87
C ARG A 177 -13.57 14.54 -10.41
N ARG A 178 -13.62 14.29 -11.72
CA ARG A 178 -12.69 13.34 -12.35
C ARG A 178 -11.24 13.78 -12.13
N GLY A 179 -10.43 12.89 -11.55
CA GLY A 179 -9.00 13.10 -11.33
C GLY A 179 -8.63 13.71 -9.98
N ASP A 180 -9.60 14.08 -9.14
CA ASP A 180 -9.33 14.51 -7.77
C ASP A 180 -8.91 13.35 -6.84
N ALA A 181 -8.45 13.68 -5.63
CA ALA A 181 -7.92 12.69 -4.68
C ALA A 181 -8.96 11.65 -4.24
N VAL A 182 -10.23 12.04 -4.11
CA VAL A 182 -11.34 11.16 -3.70
C VAL A 182 -11.70 10.19 -4.83
N SER A 183 -11.81 10.68 -6.06
CA SER A 183 -12.05 9.87 -7.26
C SER A 183 -10.95 8.82 -7.44
N ARG A 184 -9.68 9.22 -7.24
CA ARG A 184 -8.52 8.33 -7.29
C ARG A 184 -8.61 7.25 -6.21
N PHE A 185 -8.87 7.63 -4.95
CA PHE A 185 -9.04 6.70 -3.83
C PHE A 185 -10.13 5.65 -4.12
N ILE A 186 -11.31 6.09 -4.54
CA ILE A 186 -12.44 5.20 -4.85
C ILE A 186 -12.07 4.25 -6.00
N GLY A 187 -11.52 4.79 -7.09
CA GLY A 187 -11.18 4.00 -8.28
C GLY A 187 -10.08 2.96 -8.03
N GLU A 188 -9.08 3.30 -7.22
CA GLU A 188 -8.01 2.38 -6.85
C GLU A 188 -8.49 1.30 -5.89
N SER A 189 -9.26 1.67 -4.86
CA SER A 189 -9.77 0.72 -3.84
C SER A 189 -10.78 -0.25 -4.43
N THR A 190 -11.63 0.21 -5.36
CA THR A 190 -12.59 -0.65 -6.08
C THR A 190 -11.86 -1.64 -6.99
N ARG A 191 -10.84 -1.19 -7.75
CA ARG A 191 -10.04 -2.08 -8.63
C ARG A 191 -9.28 -3.14 -7.83
N ALA A 192 -8.79 -2.77 -6.65
CA ALA A 192 -8.13 -3.68 -5.72
C ALA A 192 -9.11 -4.62 -4.98
N ARG A 193 -10.42 -4.52 -5.22
CA ARG A 193 -11.48 -5.26 -4.52
C ARG A 193 -11.48 -5.07 -3.00
N LEU A 194 -10.98 -3.94 -2.54
CA LEU A 194 -10.97 -3.56 -1.12
C LEU A 194 -12.23 -2.81 -0.71
N LEU A 195 -13.00 -2.29 -1.68
CA LEU A 195 -14.18 -1.46 -1.47
C LEU A 195 -15.31 -1.89 -2.41
N GLU A 196 -16.45 -2.32 -1.85
CA GLU A 196 -17.66 -2.69 -2.59
C GLU A 196 -18.61 -1.50 -2.72
N ARG A 197 -19.20 -1.29 -3.90
CA ARG A 197 -20.03 -0.11 -4.19
C ARG A 197 -21.52 -0.44 -4.08
N ILE A 198 -22.24 0.43 -3.39
CA ILE A 198 -23.70 0.48 -3.32
C ILE A 198 -24.13 1.84 -3.86
N SER A 199 -24.57 1.87 -5.12
CA SER A 199 -25.07 3.08 -5.77
C SER A 199 -26.56 3.24 -5.48
N LEU A 200 -26.96 4.39 -4.94
CA LEU A 200 -28.35 4.71 -4.65
C LEU A 200 -28.99 5.41 -5.85
N ASP A 201 -29.85 4.69 -6.57
CA ASP A 201 -30.62 5.26 -7.68
C ASP A 201 -31.80 6.09 -7.19
N ARG A 202 -32.36 6.93 -8.05
CA ARG A 202 -33.60 7.67 -7.75
C ARG A 202 -34.78 6.73 -7.54
N LEU A 203 -35.73 7.12 -6.68
CA LEU A 203 -36.88 6.29 -6.34
C LEU A 203 -37.78 6.06 -7.56
N HIS A 204 -38.18 4.81 -7.75
CA HIS A 204 -39.20 4.44 -8.73
C HIS A 204 -40.54 5.15 -8.41
N PRO A 205 -41.38 5.49 -9.41
CA PRO A 205 -42.68 6.14 -9.20
C PRO A 205 -43.57 5.52 -8.11
N SER A 206 -43.55 4.19 -7.96
CA SER A 206 -44.29 3.50 -6.89
C SER A 206 -43.77 3.82 -5.49
N ALA A 207 -42.45 3.91 -5.32
CA ALA A 207 -41.81 4.32 -4.08
C ALA A 207 -42.02 5.82 -3.79
N VAL A 208 -42.03 6.66 -4.83
CA VAL A 208 -42.39 8.09 -4.71
C VAL A 208 -43.82 8.25 -4.20
N ARG A 209 -44.78 7.51 -4.77
CA ARG A 209 -46.17 7.49 -4.29
C ARG A 209 -46.26 7.10 -2.83
N GLN A 210 -45.67 5.96 -2.46
CA GLN A 210 -45.69 5.46 -1.09
C GLN A 210 -45.08 6.45 -0.10
N LEU A 211 -43.96 7.09 -0.47
CA LEU A 211 -43.31 8.12 0.36
C LEU A 211 -44.20 9.36 0.52
N ALA A 212 -44.74 9.89 -0.58
CA ALA A 212 -45.55 11.11 -0.58
C ALA A 212 -46.88 10.93 0.20
N GLU A 213 -47.59 9.82 -0.05
CA GLU A 213 -48.84 9.51 0.67
C GLU A 213 -48.59 9.26 2.16
N GLY A 214 -47.45 8.66 2.51
CA GLY A 214 -47.03 8.48 3.90
C GLY A 214 -46.76 9.80 4.64
N ILE A 215 -46.26 10.82 3.94
CA ILE A 215 -45.99 12.16 4.51
C ILE A 215 -47.27 12.97 4.65
N VAL A 216 -48.13 12.94 3.64
CA VAL A 216 -49.41 13.66 3.64
C VAL A 216 -50.43 13.00 4.58
N GLY A 217 -50.28 11.69 4.83
CA GLY A 217 -51.20 10.90 5.66
C GLY A 217 -52.53 10.58 4.96
N ALA A 218 -52.61 10.80 3.65
CA ALA A 218 -53.78 10.52 2.82
C ALA A 218 -53.38 10.17 1.37
N PRO A 219 -54.23 9.44 0.62
CA PRO A 219 -54.00 9.15 -0.79
C PRO A 219 -53.89 10.43 -1.64
N LEU A 220 -52.99 10.45 -2.62
CA LEU A 220 -52.80 11.58 -3.52
C LEU A 220 -53.41 11.31 -4.91
N SER A 221 -54.00 12.33 -5.53
CA SER A 221 -54.47 12.24 -6.92
C SER A 221 -53.31 12.03 -7.89
N ASP A 222 -53.53 11.30 -8.99
CA ASP A 222 -52.49 11.06 -10.00
C ASP A 222 -51.86 12.36 -10.52
N ALA A 223 -52.66 13.40 -10.78
CA ALA A 223 -52.15 14.71 -11.19
C ALA A 223 -51.23 15.38 -10.16
N ALA A 224 -51.43 15.12 -8.85
CA ALA A 224 -50.54 15.63 -7.80
C ALA A 224 -49.24 14.82 -7.73
N LEU A 225 -49.32 13.51 -7.92
CA LEU A 225 -48.16 12.63 -7.97
C LEU A 225 -47.32 12.85 -9.22
N ASP A 226 -47.92 13.11 -10.38
CA ASP A 226 -47.21 13.46 -11.61
C ASP A 226 -46.41 14.75 -11.43
N ARG A 227 -46.99 15.76 -10.76
CA ARG A 227 -46.28 17.01 -10.41
C ARG A 227 -45.12 16.76 -9.44
N ILE A 228 -45.31 15.90 -8.43
CA ILE A 228 -44.24 15.53 -7.51
C ILE A 228 -43.13 14.79 -8.26
N HIS A 229 -43.49 13.81 -9.10
CA HIS A 229 -42.54 12.99 -9.83
C HIS A 229 -41.73 13.81 -10.84
N GLN A 230 -42.40 14.68 -11.63
CA GLN A 230 -41.75 15.55 -12.60
C GLN A 230 -40.73 16.50 -11.97
N ARG A 231 -40.96 16.92 -10.72
CA ARG A 231 -40.16 17.96 -10.06
C ARG A 231 -39.13 17.42 -9.07
N ALA A 232 -39.45 16.35 -8.35
CA ALA A 232 -38.51 15.68 -7.47
C ALA A 232 -37.57 14.76 -8.23
N GLU A 233 -37.97 14.37 -9.45
CA GLU A 233 -37.27 13.40 -10.32
C GLU A 233 -36.91 12.10 -9.60
N GLY A 234 -37.66 11.73 -8.54
CA GLY A 234 -37.41 10.55 -7.72
C GLY A 234 -36.38 10.73 -6.59
N VAL A 235 -35.81 11.92 -6.38
CA VAL A 235 -34.94 12.19 -5.22
C VAL A 235 -35.80 12.26 -3.95
N PRO A 236 -35.63 11.36 -2.95
CA PRO A 236 -36.46 11.30 -1.76
C PRO A 236 -36.63 12.64 -1.06
N PHE A 237 -35.53 13.39 -0.87
CA PHE A 237 -35.59 14.69 -0.20
C PHE A 237 -36.55 15.66 -0.89
N PHE A 238 -36.51 15.77 -2.23
CA PHE A 238 -37.44 16.65 -2.95
C PHE A 238 -38.88 16.12 -2.91
N VAL A 239 -39.07 14.80 -2.88
CA VAL A 239 -40.41 14.23 -2.64
C VAL A 239 -40.94 14.67 -1.27
N GLU A 240 -40.12 14.63 -0.22
CA GLU A 240 -40.52 15.09 1.13
C GLU A 240 -40.86 16.58 1.14
N GLU A 241 -40.03 17.41 0.49
CA GLU A 241 -40.24 18.85 0.46
C GLU A 241 -41.51 19.25 -0.31
N ILE A 242 -41.76 18.66 -1.49
CA ILE A 242 -42.97 18.93 -2.29
C ILE A 242 -44.22 18.40 -1.59
N ALA A 243 -44.18 17.17 -1.05
CA ALA A 243 -45.31 16.58 -0.35
C ALA A 243 -45.69 17.38 0.91
N GLY A 244 -44.71 17.97 1.60
CA GLY A 244 -44.93 18.87 2.73
C GLY A 244 -45.53 20.25 2.36
N CYS A 245 -45.63 20.60 1.07
CA CYS A 245 -46.18 21.88 0.60
C CYS A 245 -47.65 21.79 0.14
N SER A 246 -48.36 20.72 0.51
CA SER A 246 -49.65 20.26 -0.05
C SER A 246 -50.84 21.25 -0.07
N THR A 247 -50.73 22.44 0.50
CA THR A 247 -51.79 23.47 0.52
C THR A 247 -51.47 24.77 -0.22
N GLY A 248 -50.34 24.89 -0.93
CA GLY A 248 -49.93 26.12 -1.62
C GLY A 248 -49.34 25.93 -3.03
N PRO A 249 -49.11 27.02 -3.80
CA PRO A 249 -48.46 26.95 -5.11
C PRO A 249 -47.02 26.44 -4.96
N ILE A 250 -46.65 25.44 -5.77
CA ILE A 250 -45.31 24.86 -5.76
C ILE A 250 -44.37 25.82 -6.51
N PRO A 251 -43.26 26.33 -5.90
CA PRO A 251 -42.38 27.36 -6.48
C PRO A 251 -41.80 27.04 -7.87
N GLY A 252 -41.24 27.99 -8.61
CA GLY A 252 -40.79 27.76 -10.00
C GLY A 252 -39.48 26.95 -10.13
N SER A 253 -38.53 27.14 -9.22
CA SER A 253 -37.24 26.43 -9.22
C SER A 253 -37.06 25.55 -7.98
N LEU A 254 -36.10 24.62 -8.07
CA LEU A 254 -35.70 23.74 -6.95
C LEU A 254 -35.13 24.55 -5.78
N ARG A 255 -34.37 25.61 -6.07
CA ARG A 255 -33.83 26.54 -5.08
C ARG A 255 -34.95 27.30 -4.35
N ASP A 256 -35.93 27.82 -5.09
CA ASP A 256 -37.10 28.51 -4.50
C ASP A 256 -37.92 27.56 -3.62
N LEU A 257 -37.96 26.27 -3.96
CA LEU A 257 -38.63 25.24 -3.17
C LEU A 257 -37.92 24.98 -1.84
N LEU A 258 -36.59 24.94 -1.83
CA LEU A 258 -35.81 24.81 -0.60
C LEU A 258 -35.95 26.06 0.27
N LEU A 259 -35.89 27.25 -0.35
CA LEU A 259 -36.00 28.52 0.37
C LEU A 259 -37.45 28.84 0.80
N ALA A 260 -38.48 28.24 0.20
CA ALA A 260 -39.87 28.54 0.55
C ALA A 260 -40.25 28.34 2.02
N ARG A 261 -39.62 27.37 2.72
CA ARG A 261 -39.81 27.21 4.18
C ARG A 261 -39.04 28.26 4.97
N PHE A 262 -37.83 28.58 4.52
CA PHE A 262 -37.00 29.62 5.10
C PHE A 262 -37.64 31.01 4.97
N ASP A 263 -38.25 31.33 3.82
CA ASP A 263 -38.88 32.62 3.55
C ASP A 263 -40.10 32.91 4.43
N ARG A 264 -40.77 31.87 4.94
CA ARG A 264 -41.92 31.96 5.85
C ARG A 264 -41.55 32.22 7.31
N LEU A 265 -40.27 32.04 7.68
CA LEU A 265 -39.80 32.30 9.02
C LEU A 265 -39.85 33.81 9.35
N GLY A 266 -40.08 34.13 10.62
CA GLY A 266 -39.84 35.48 11.14
C GLY A 266 -38.36 35.88 11.04
N ASP A 267 -38.06 37.18 11.07
CA ASP A 267 -36.71 37.71 10.86
C ASP A 267 -35.67 37.13 11.85
N ASP A 268 -36.05 36.93 13.12
CA ASP A 268 -35.18 36.33 14.13
C ASP A 268 -34.88 34.85 13.84
N ALA A 269 -35.88 34.10 13.40
CA ALA A 269 -35.71 32.70 13.01
C ALA A 269 -34.89 32.58 11.72
N LYS A 270 -35.07 33.48 10.75
CA LYS A 270 -34.19 33.58 9.56
C LYS A 270 -32.76 33.84 9.98
N ARG A 271 -32.52 34.78 10.90
CA ARG A 271 -31.19 35.11 11.41
C ARG A 271 -30.51 33.90 12.04
N VAL A 272 -31.22 33.15 12.89
CA VAL A 272 -30.73 31.90 13.49
C VAL A 272 -30.37 30.85 12.44
N VAL A 273 -31.24 30.65 11.44
CA VAL A 273 -31.00 29.67 10.37
C VAL A 273 -29.82 30.09 9.47
N GLN A 274 -29.69 31.37 9.14
CA GLN A 274 -28.53 31.91 8.42
C GLN A 274 -27.24 31.72 9.21
N VAL A 275 -27.26 31.96 10.52
CA VAL A 275 -26.12 31.69 11.40
C VAL A 275 -25.73 30.22 11.35
N ALA A 276 -26.69 29.32 11.55
CA ALA A 276 -26.46 27.89 11.49
C ALA A 276 -25.94 27.44 10.11
N SER A 277 -26.28 28.15 9.02
CA SER A 277 -25.85 27.79 7.66
C SER A 277 -24.33 27.86 7.47
N GLY A 278 -23.66 28.74 8.22
CA GLY A 278 -22.21 28.93 8.20
C GLY A 278 -21.42 27.84 8.94
N ALA A 279 -22.08 26.84 9.54
CA ALA A 279 -21.42 25.72 10.18
C ALA A 279 -21.67 24.41 9.45
N GLU A 280 -20.60 23.61 9.38
CA GLU A 280 -20.55 22.27 8.79
C GLU A 280 -20.95 21.16 9.78
N ARG A 281 -20.94 21.48 11.08
CA ARG A 281 -21.16 20.55 12.19
C ARG A 281 -22.39 20.95 13.03
N PRO A 282 -22.95 20.03 13.82
CA PRO A 282 -23.93 20.40 14.85
C PRO A 282 -23.37 21.52 15.73
N LEU A 283 -24.21 22.52 16.00
CA LEU A 283 -23.85 23.70 16.76
C LEU A 283 -24.47 23.63 18.16
N PRO A 284 -23.64 23.76 19.21
CA PRO A 284 -24.16 23.82 20.56
C PRO A 284 -24.94 25.11 20.78
N HIS A 285 -26.00 25.04 21.59
CA HIS A 285 -26.90 26.15 21.90
C HIS A 285 -26.17 27.46 22.23
N PRO A 286 -25.13 27.50 23.10
CA PRO A 286 -24.44 28.74 23.44
C PRO A 286 -23.68 29.38 22.28
N LEU A 287 -23.28 28.60 21.26
CA LEU A 287 -22.62 29.12 20.06
C LEU A 287 -23.60 29.81 19.14
N VAL A 288 -24.74 29.16 18.85
CA VAL A 288 -25.78 29.73 17.99
C VAL A 288 -26.33 31.03 18.60
N MET A 289 -26.59 31.04 19.92
CA MET A 289 -27.08 32.22 20.63
C MET A 289 -26.11 33.41 20.50
N ARG A 290 -24.81 33.17 20.70
CA ARG A 290 -23.78 34.21 20.58
C ARG A 290 -23.69 34.77 19.16
N LEU A 291 -23.65 33.90 18.15
CA LEU A 291 -23.52 34.30 16.75
C LEU A 291 -24.80 34.98 16.20
N ALA A 292 -25.96 34.57 16.69
CA ALA A 292 -27.24 35.22 16.37
C ALA A 292 -27.31 36.65 16.92
N GLY A 293 -26.69 36.90 18.08
CA GLY A 293 -26.68 38.21 18.73
C GLY A 293 -28.06 38.65 19.24
N LEU A 294 -28.95 37.69 19.51
CA LEU A 294 -30.32 37.92 19.97
C LEU A 294 -30.43 37.83 21.50
N PRO A 295 -31.31 38.62 22.15
CA PRO A 295 -31.66 38.41 23.56
C PRO A 295 -32.24 37.00 23.78
N GLU A 296 -31.90 36.37 24.90
CA GLU A 296 -32.21 34.95 25.21
C GLU A 296 -33.67 34.57 24.95
N ALA A 297 -34.64 35.38 25.40
CA ALA A 297 -36.06 35.12 25.18
C ALA A 297 -36.47 35.10 23.69
N ARG A 298 -35.91 36.02 22.88
CA ARG A 298 -36.17 36.06 21.42
C ARG A 298 -35.44 34.94 20.69
N PHE A 299 -34.25 34.59 21.16
CA PHE A 299 -33.48 33.48 20.63
C PHE A 299 -34.22 32.15 20.81
N ASP A 300 -34.75 31.87 22.00
CA ASP A 300 -35.52 30.66 22.28
C ASP A 300 -36.75 30.53 21.38
N ASP A 301 -37.48 31.63 21.17
CA ASP A 301 -38.64 31.64 20.28
C ASP A 301 -38.25 31.41 18.82
N ALA A 302 -37.15 32.03 18.36
CA ALA A 302 -36.58 31.80 17.03
C ALA A 302 -36.11 30.35 16.82
N MET A 303 -35.45 29.75 17.82
CA MET A 303 -35.02 28.34 17.79
C MET A 303 -36.23 27.39 17.75
N ARG A 304 -37.28 27.67 18.54
CA ARG A 304 -38.53 26.89 18.51
C ARG A 304 -39.21 26.98 17.14
N GLU A 305 -39.20 28.15 16.51
CA GLU A 305 -39.76 28.33 15.17
C GLU A 305 -38.93 27.58 14.10
N ALA A 306 -37.60 27.71 14.13
CA ALA A 306 -36.69 27.03 13.22
C ALA A 306 -36.74 25.49 13.34
N THR A 307 -36.99 24.97 14.54
CA THR A 307 -37.16 23.52 14.77
C THR A 307 -38.56 23.02 14.42
N ARG A 308 -39.63 23.76 14.74
CA ARG A 308 -41.01 23.42 14.35
C ARG A 308 -41.23 23.42 12.84
N SER A 309 -40.57 24.33 12.12
CA SER A 309 -40.58 24.35 10.65
C SER A 309 -39.80 23.19 10.03
N GLY A 310 -39.05 22.42 10.83
CA GLY A 310 -38.28 21.26 10.39
C GLY A 310 -37.00 21.59 9.65
N ILE A 311 -36.56 22.86 9.68
CA ILE A 311 -35.32 23.32 9.05
C ILE A 311 -34.12 22.89 9.90
N LEU A 312 -34.19 23.15 11.20
CA LEU A 312 -33.22 22.67 12.19
C LEU A 312 -33.79 21.49 12.97
N VAL A 313 -32.92 20.56 13.37
CA VAL A 313 -33.22 19.44 14.25
C VAL A 313 -32.21 19.39 15.39
N VAL A 314 -32.64 18.85 16.53
CA VAL A 314 -31.79 18.63 17.70
C VAL A 314 -31.23 17.20 17.64
N VAL A 315 -29.92 17.06 17.79
CA VAL A 315 -29.21 15.78 17.93
C VAL A 315 -28.19 15.93 19.04
N ASP A 316 -28.28 15.09 20.07
CA ASP A 316 -27.36 15.09 21.23
C ASP A 316 -27.18 16.50 21.83
N ASP A 317 -28.30 17.22 22.02
CA ASP A 317 -28.40 18.60 22.52
C ASP A 317 -27.83 19.72 21.60
N ASP A 318 -27.31 19.36 20.43
CA ASP A 318 -26.82 20.30 19.42
C ASP A 318 -27.83 20.52 18.29
N TYR A 319 -27.74 21.68 17.64
CA TYR A 319 -28.59 22.06 16.51
C TYR A 319 -27.89 21.83 15.18
N ARG A 320 -28.57 21.17 14.25
CA ARG A 320 -28.08 21.00 12.88
C ARG A 320 -29.20 21.15 11.86
N PHE A 321 -28.84 21.39 10.61
CA PHE A 321 -29.80 21.30 9.52
C PHE A 321 -30.34 19.89 9.38
N ARG A 322 -31.64 19.77 9.16
CA ARG A 322 -32.27 18.50 8.82
C ARG A 322 -31.67 17.90 7.54
N HIS A 323 -31.35 18.76 6.57
CA HIS A 323 -30.81 18.40 5.27
C HIS A 323 -29.73 19.38 4.80
N ALA A 324 -28.61 18.85 4.30
CA ALA A 324 -27.47 19.65 3.85
C ALA A 324 -27.78 20.54 2.63
N LEU A 325 -28.61 20.08 1.69
CA LEU A 325 -29.04 20.90 0.54
C LEU A 325 -29.78 22.19 0.96
N LEU A 326 -30.54 22.13 2.05
CA LEU A 326 -31.21 23.32 2.58
C LEU A 326 -30.21 24.28 3.23
N ARG A 327 -29.20 23.75 3.93
CA ARG A 327 -28.09 24.53 4.47
C ARG A 327 -27.36 25.28 3.36
N GLU A 328 -26.96 24.55 2.31
CA GLU A 328 -26.27 25.08 1.13
C GLU A 328 -27.12 26.18 0.47
N ALA A 329 -28.41 25.93 0.22
CA ALA A 329 -29.31 26.91 -0.38
C ALA A 329 -29.43 28.20 0.45
N VAL A 330 -29.56 28.11 1.79
CA VAL A 330 -29.60 29.27 2.68
C VAL A 330 -28.25 30.01 2.70
N HIS A 331 -27.14 29.26 2.74
CA HIS A 331 -25.81 29.86 2.80
C HIS A 331 -25.45 30.60 1.49
N ASP A 332 -25.79 30.01 0.36
CA ASP A 332 -25.57 30.59 -0.97
C ASP A 332 -26.46 31.79 -1.25
N ASP A 333 -27.60 31.91 -0.56
CA ASP A 333 -28.48 33.08 -0.65
C ASP A 333 -27.94 34.31 0.07
N LEU A 334 -26.96 34.15 0.97
CA LEU A 334 -26.29 35.27 1.61
C LEU A 334 -25.53 36.10 0.57
N LEU A 335 -25.75 37.42 0.59
CA LEU A 335 -24.96 38.36 -0.20
C LEU A 335 -23.48 38.27 0.23
N PRO A 336 -22.51 38.58 -0.67
CA PRO A 336 -21.07 38.47 -0.34
C PRO A 336 -20.67 39.17 0.96
N GLY A 337 -21.23 40.37 1.22
CA GLY A 337 -20.96 41.11 2.46
C GLY A 337 -21.63 40.51 3.70
N GLU A 338 -22.77 39.84 3.58
CA GLU A 338 -23.43 39.13 4.68
C GLU A 338 -22.67 37.86 5.05
N ARG A 339 -22.23 37.12 4.04
CA ARG A 339 -21.36 35.95 4.19
C ARG A 339 -20.05 36.33 4.88
N ALA A 340 -19.35 37.34 4.40
CA ALA A 340 -18.10 37.79 5.02
C ALA A 340 -18.29 38.22 6.50
N ARG A 341 -19.37 38.94 6.82
CA ARG A 341 -19.69 39.31 8.22
C ARG A 341 -20.02 38.09 9.08
N LEU A 342 -20.74 37.11 8.53
CA LEU A 342 -21.05 35.87 9.24
C LEU A 342 -19.77 35.11 9.59
N HIS A 343 -18.89 34.88 8.60
CA HIS A 343 -17.64 34.15 8.84
C HIS A 343 -16.68 34.92 9.74
N ARG A 344 -16.65 36.26 9.70
CA ARG A 344 -15.94 37.07 10.69
C ARG A 344 -16.43 36.80 12.11
N SER A 345 -17.74 36.82 12.33
CA SER A 345 -18.33 36.56 13.65
C SER A 345 -18.03 35.13 14.14
N TYR A 346 -18.01 34.15 13.24
CA TYR A 346 -17.55 32.79 13.54
C TYR A 346 -16.09 32.78 14.00
N ALA A 347 -15.19 33.40 13.24
CA ALA A 347 -13.77 33.42 13.54
C ALA A 347 -13.48 34.11 14.88
N GLU A 348 -14.06 35.29 15.12
CA GLU A 348 -13.93 36.02 16.40
C GLU A 348 -14.44 35.18 17.58
N THR A 349 -15.57 34.48 17.42
CA THR A 349 -16.12 33.61 18.47
C THR A 349 -15.23 32.40 18.76
N LEU A 350 -14.60 31.82 17.74
CA LEU A 350 -13.67 30.71 17.89
C LEU A 350 -12.37 31.15 18.58
N GLU A 351 -11.85 32.33 18.26
CA GLU A 351 -10.67 32.92 18.91
C GLU A 351 -10.91 33.17 20.41
N GLU A 352 -12.08 33.71 20.78
CA GLU A 352 -12.44 33.96 22.18
C GLU A 352 -12.51 32.66 23.01
N ARG A 353 -12.97 31.57 22.41
CA ARG A 353 -13.08 30.25 23.08
C ARG A 353 -11.72 29.56 23.23
N GLY A 354 -10.79 29.80 22.30
CA GLY A 354 -9.44 29.26 22.31
C GLY A 354 -8.52 29.80 23.42
N GLN A 355 -8.99 30.71 24.27
CA GLN A 355 -8.25 31.21 25.44
C GLN A 355 -8.36 30.27 26.67
N GLY A 356 -9.00 29.09 26.53
CA GLY A 356 -9.10 28.03 27.54
C GLY A 356 -8.37 26.73 27.15
N ALA A 357 -8.56 25.65 27.92
CA ALA A 357 -7.85 24.36 27.74
C ALA A 357 -8.19 23.57 26.45
N GLU A 358 -9.13 24.03 25.64
CA GLU A 358 -9.41 23.49 24.30
C GLU A 358 -8.75 24.41 23.26
N GLU A 359 -7.66 23.95 22.63
CA GLU A 359 -7.03 24.65 21.50
C GLU A 359 -8.08 24.94 20.41
N ALA A 360 -8.20 26.21 20.00
CA ALA A 360 -9.08 26.58 18.89
C ALA A 360 -8.67 25.80 17.62
N ASP A 361 -9.66 25.26 16.90
CA ASP A 361 -9.45 24.54 15.65
C ASP A 361 -8.88 25.48 14.58
N ALA A 362 -7.55 25.51 14.46
CA ALA A 362 -6.82 26.42 13.59
C ALA A 362 -7.22 26.27 12.11
N ALA A 363 -7.62 25.06 11.70
CA ALA A 363 -8.16 24.80 10.37
C ALA A 363 -9.47 25.57 10.13
N ALA A 364 -10.39 25.52 11.10
CA ALA A 364 -11.64 26.27 11.05
C ALA A 364 -11.40 27.79 11.08
N LEU A 365 -10.45 28.27 11.88
CA LEU A 365 -10.07 29.69 11.89
C LEU A 365 -9.55 30.17 10.54
N ALA A 366 -8.64 29.41 9.90
CA ALA A 366 -8.13 29.73 8.57
C ALA A 366 -9.27 29.82 7.54
N TYR A 367 -10.20 28.87 7.56
CA TYR A 367 -11.39 28.85 6.69
C TYR A 367 -12.28 30.09 6.90
N HIS A 368 -12.66 30.37 8.14
CA HIS A 368 -13.56 31.48 8.44
C HIS A 368 -12.91 32.84 8.16
N TRP A 369 -11.62 33.02 8.45
CA TRP A 369 -10.91 34.26 8.09
C TRP A 369 -10.76 34.45 6.58
N GLN A 370 -10.53 33.37 5.82
CA GLN A 370 -10.49 33.42 4.36
C GLN A 370 -11.84 33.84 3.77
N LEU A 371 -12.95 33.27 4.25
CA LEU A 371 -14.30 33.65 3.80
C LEU A 371 -14.75 35.02 4.30
N ALA A 372 -14.18 35.50 5.41
CA ALA A 372 -14.33 36.88 5.88
C ALA A 372 -13.52 37.90 5.06
N GLN A 373 -12.69 37.42 4.12
CA GLN A 373 -11.75 38.20 3.30
C GLN A 373 -10.78 39.04 4.15
N ASP A 374 -10.38 38.52 5.31
CA ASP A 374 -9.34 39.11 6.15
C ASP A 374 -8.03 38.33 5.93
N ASP A 375 -7.30 38.70 4.86
CA ASP A 375 -6.08 38.00 4.44
C ASP A 375 -5.01 37.96 5.55
N ARG A 376 -4.94 39.01 6.39
CA ARG A 376 -3.98 39.12 7.50
C ARG A 376 -4.23 38.06 8.57
N ARG A 377 -5.47 37.95 9.07
CA ARG A 377 -5.80 36.92 10.08
C ARG A 377 -5.87 35.52 9.48
N ALA A 378 -6.27 35.39 8.22
CA ALA A 378 -6.25 34.12 7.50
C ALA A 378 -4.83 33.57 7.38
N LEU A 379 -3.84 34.43 7.10
CA LEU A 379 -2.43 34.05 7.02
C LEU A 379 -1.93 33.50 8.37
N ALA A 380 -2.20 34.22 9.46
CA ALA A 380 -1.83 33.78 10.81
C ALA A 380 -2.45 32.42 11.17
N ALA A 381 -3.75 32.27 10.94
CA ALA A 381 -4.45 31.01 11.21
C ALA A 381 -3.95 29.85 10.32
N ALA A 382 -3.64 30.11 9.04
CA ALA A 382 -3.12 29.10 8.13
C ALA A 382 -1.74 28.58 8.57
N VAL A 383 -0.85 29.45 9.04
CA VAL A 383 0.48 29.03 9.54
C VAL A 383 0.36 28.21 10.81
N VAL A 384 -0.50 28.62 11.76
CA VAL A 384 -0.80 27.82 12.96
C VAL A 384 -1.36 26.45 12.57
N ALA A 385 -2.32 26.40 11.64
CA ALA A 385 -2.90 25.15 11.14
C ALA A 385 -1.87 24.26 10.42
N MET A 386 -0.94 24.85 9.66
CA MET A 386 0.16 24.11 9.03
C MET A 386 1.05 23.45 10.10
N LEU A 387 1.47 24.21 11.12
CA LEU A 387 2.35 23.72 12.18
C LEU A 387 1.66 22.67 13.06
N ASP A 388 0.38 22.86 13.37
CA ASP A 388 -0.45 21.90 14.08
C ASP A 388 -0.64 20.61 13.26
N ALA A 389 -1.05 20.70 12.00
CA ALA A 389 -1.19 19.53 11.13
C ALA A 389 0.14 18.77 10.96
N LYS A 390 1.26 19.49 10.82
CA LYS A 390 2.61 18.91 10.76
C LYS A 390 2.94 18.16 12.05
N SER A 391 2.51 18.69 13.21
CA SER A 391 2.75 18.07 14.51
C SER A 391 2.07 16.72 14.69
N ARG A 392 0.92 16.55 14.06
CA ARG A 392 0.10 15.33 14.10
C ARG A 392 0.40 14.38 12.94
N PHE A 393 1.51 14.60 12.23
CA PHE A 393 1.91 13.87 11.03
C PHE A 393 0.90 13.92 9.87
N ALA A 394 -0.01 14.89 9.87
CA ALA A 394 -0.99 15.10 8.80
C ALA A 394 -0.40 15.94 7.67
N PHE A 395 0.67 15.44 7.06
CA PHE A 395 1.53 16.24 6.18
C PHE A 395 0.83 16.74 4.92
N ALA A 396 -0.11 15.99 4.34
CA ALA A 396 -0.83 16.44 3.17
C ALA A 396 -1.74 17.64 3.50
N SER A 397 -2.38 17.62 4.67
CA SER A 397 -3.17 18.75 5.17
C SER A 397 -2.28 19.95 5.53
N ALA A 398 -1.14 19.69 6.20
CA ALA A 398 -0.16 20.73 6.49
C ALA A 398 0.38 21.38 5.22
N ALA A 399 0.59 20.61 4.14
CA ALA A 399 1.04 21.14 2.86
C ALA A 399 0.03 22.13 2.28
N ARG A 400 -1.27 21.80 2.32
CA ARG A 400 -2.34 22.70 1.87
C ARG A 400 -2.39 23.99 2.65
N PHE A 401 -2.23 23.93 3.98
CA PHE A 401 -2.16 25.14 4.80
C PHE A 401 -0.93 25.98 4.51
N GLY A 402 0.24 25.35 4.30
CA GLY A 402 1.45 26.07 3.91
C GLY A 402 1.35 26.72 2.53
N GLU A 403 0.69 26.07 1.58
CA GLU A 403 0.40 26.64 0.26
C GLU A 403 -0.57 27.82 0.35
N LEU A 404 -1.65 27.68 1.14
CA LEU A 404 -2.54 28.79 1.43
C LEU A 404 -1.79 29.97 2.08
N ALA A 405 -0.88 29.69 3.01
CA ALA A 405 -0.04 30.71 3.63
C ALA A 405 0.87 31.40 2.60
N LEU A 406 1.47 30.67 1.65
CA LEU A 406 2.26 31.26 0.56
C LEU A 406 1.40 32.11 -0.39
N ASP A 407 0.18 31.67 -0.72
CA ASP A 407 -0.75 32.43 -1.56
C ASP A 407 -1.25 33.73 -0.88
N LEU A 408 -1.41 33.69 0.45
CA LEU A 408 -1.78 34.85 1.27
C LEU A 408 -0.59 35.78 1.51
N TRP A 409 0.63 35.25 1.61
CA TRP A 409 1.86 36.01 1.80
C TRP A 409 2.01 37.15 0.78
N VAL A 410 1.74 36.86 -0.50
CA VAL A 410 1.84 37.84 -1.60
C VAL A 410 0.85 39.01 -1.43
N ARG A 411 -0.24 38.79 -0.70
CA ARG A 411 -1.34 39.76 -0.50
C ARG A 411 -1.22 40.55 0.81
N VAL A 412 -0.36 40.13 1.74
CA VAL A 412 -0.16 40.76 3.05
C VAL A 412 1.22 41.43 3.09
N PRO A 413 1.31 42.77 2.95
CA PRO A 413 2.59 43.47 2.86
C PRO A 413 3.51 43.32 4.08
N ASP A 414 2.95 43.09 5.27
CA ASP A 414 3.65 42.89 6.53
C ASP A 414 3.50 41.45 7.06
N ALA A 415 3.51 40.48 6.14
CA ALA A 415 3.33 39.06 6.45
C ALA A 415 4.29 38.56 7.55
N GLU A 416 5.57 38.96 7.51
CA GLU A 416 6.58 38.56 8.50
C GLU A 416 6.19 38.96 9.92
N ASP A 417 5.75 40.21 10.11
CA ASP A 417 5.31 40.74 11.41
C ASP A 417 4.02 40.06 11.90
N VAL A 418 3.17 39.59 10.97
CA VAL A 418 1.87 38.97 11.28
C VAL A 418 2.03 37.56 11.85
N ILE A 419 2.98 36.79 11.31
CA ILE A 419 3.16 35.39 11.69
C ILE A 419 4.41 35.12 12.53
N ASP A 420 5.21 36.14 12.80
CA ASP A 420 6.49 36.05 13.53
C ASP A 420 7.41 34.96 12.93
N LEU A 421 7.40 34.87 11.61
CA LEU A 421 8.15 33.88 10.83
C LEU A 421 8.50 34.50 9.48
N ASP A 422 9.79 34.46 9.13
CA ASP A 422 10.22 34.94 7.81
C ASP A 422 9.75 33.99 6.70
N ARG A 423 9.77 34.51 5.45
CA ARG A 423 9.34 33.73 4.28
C ARG A 423 10.19 32.49 4.05
N PHE A 424 11.47 32.57 4.38
CA PHE A 424 12.44 31.51 4.19
C PHE A 424 12.12 30.30 5.08
N GLU A 425 11.81 30.52 6.36
CA GLU A 425 11.42 29.51 7.33
C GLU A 425 10.06 28.88 6.98
N LEU A 426 9.13 29.67 6.44
CA LEU A 426 7.88 29.15 5.88
C LEU A 426 8.15 28.20 4.71
N LEU A 427 8.98 28.58 3.74
CA LEU A 427 9.35 27.73 2.59
C LEU A 427 10.08 26.45 3.04
N ARG A 428 11.03 26.56 3.98
CA ARG A 428 11.75 25.41 4.53
C ARG A 428 10.82 24.42 5.22
N THR A 429 9.90 24.93 6.05
CA THR A 429 8.87 24.13 6.71
C THR A 429 7.93 23.48 5.69
N LEU A 430 7.50 24.30 4.72
CA LEU A 430 6.95 23.99 3.41
C LEU A 430 7.44 22.67 2.82
N ALA A 431 8.69 22.73 2.37
CA ALA A 431 9.34 21.66 1.64
C ALA A 431 9.44 20.37 2.46
N SER A 432 9.72 20.49 3.76
CA SER A 432 9.76 19.35 4.68
C SER A 432 8.42 18.63 4.79
N VAL A 433 7.34 19.42 4.88
CA VAL A 433 5.97 18.91 4.95
C VAL A 433 5.57 18.22 3.64
N LEU A 434 5.81 18.86 2.49
CA LEU A 434 5.53 18.27 1.18
C LEU A 434 6.27 16.96 0.95
N ARG A 435 7.55 16.88 1.37
CA ARG A 435 8.32 15.63 1.29
C ARG A 435 7.62 14.53 2.08
N ASN A 436 7.26 14.79 3.33
CA ASN A 436 6.63 13.78 4.17
C ASN A 436 5.20 13.44 3.73
N ALA A 437 4.53 14.33 2.99
CA ALA A 437 3.25 14.05 2.34
C ALA A 437 3.38 13.12 1.10
N GLY A 438 4.61 12.87 0.63
CA GLY A 438 4.88 12.09 -0.58
C GLY A 438 4.93 12.94 -1.87
N ASP A 439 4.73 14.26 -1.77
CA ASP A 439 4.76 15.19 -2.91
C ASP A 439 6.19 15.64 -3.21
N GLY A 440 7.06 14.68 -3.55
CA GLY A 440 8.50 14.90 -3.72
C GLY A 440 8.86 15.98 -4.76
N GLU A 441 8.10 16.07 -5.87
CA GLU A 441 8.31 17.10 -6.91
C GLU A 441 8.05 18.52 -6.36
N ARG A 442 6.96 18.67 -5.61
CA ARG A 442 6.59 19.96 -5.01
C ARG A 442 7.55 20.32 -3.89
N ALA A 443 7.96 19.34 -3.09
CA ALA A 443 8.99 19.52 -2.06
C ALA A 443 10.30 20.02 -2.66
N LEU A 444 10.71 19.47 -3.81
CA LEU A 444 11.89 19.90 -4.56
C LEU A 444 11.73 21.34 -5.07
N ALA A 445 10.59 21.68 -5.65
CA ALA A 445 10.33 23.05 -6.13
C ALA A 445 10.34 24.09 -4.98
N VAL A 446 9.76 23.76 -3.83
CA VAL A 446 9.71 24.67 -2.68
C VAL A 446 11.08 24.83 -2.02
N VAL A 447 11.89 23.75 -1.91
CA VAL A 447 13.27 23.90 -1.39
C VAL A 447 14.17 24.67 -2.36
N ASP A 448 13.96 24.53 -3.68
CA ASP A 448 14.66 25.33 -4.69
C ASP A 448 14.30 26.83 -4.55
N ALA A 449 13.03 27.15 -4.31
CA ALA A 449 12.60 28.52 -4.01
C ALA A 449 13.23 29.05 -2.71
N ALA A 450 13.28 28.24 -1.64
CA ALA A 450 13.93 28.62 -0.39
C ALA A 450 15.42 28.93 -0.61
N LEU A 451 16.14 28.06 -1.34
CA LEU A 451 17.56 28.24 -1.67
C LEU A 451 17.83 29.46 -2.56
N ALA A 452 16.89 29.85 -3.42
CA ALA A 452 17.01 31.05 -4.25
C ALA A 452 16.89 32.35 -3.46
N GLU A 453 16.26 32.32 -2.29
CA GLU A 453 16.11 33.45 -1.37
C GLU A 453 17.25 33.56 -0.35
N VAL A 454 18.12 32.55 -0.28
CA VAL A 454 19.30 32.57 0.59
C VAL A 454 20.35 33.53 0.04
N ASP A 455 20.73 34.52 0.85
CA ASP A 455 22.03 35.18 0.71
C ASP A 455 23.08 34.36 1.48
N PRO A 456 24.04 33.70 0.80
CA PRO A 456 25.07 32.90 1.46
C PRO A 456 25.94 33.70 2.45
N ALA A 457 25.97 35.03 2.35
CA ALA A 457 26.72 35.89 3.26
C ALA A 457 25.98 36.21 4.57
N LEU A 458 24.65 36.02 4.60
CA LEU A 458 23.80 36.40 5.74
C LEU A 458 23.18 35.21 6.47
N ILE A 459 23.01 34.07 5.80
CA ILE A 459 22.41 32.88 6.39
C ILE A 459 23.36 32.19 7.38
N ASP A 460 22.81 31.58 8.44
CA ASP A 460 23.54 30.63 9.27
C ASP A 460 24.08 29.46 8.42
N ALA A 461 25.39 29.23 8.48
CA ALA A 461 26.06 28.19 7.70
C ALA A 461 25.47 26.79 7.99
N GLY A 462 25.07 26.51 9.23
CA GLY A 462 24.43 25.26 9.60
C GLY A 462 23.07 25.07 8.94
N MET A 463 22.27 26.13 8.86
CA MET A 463 20.98 26.13 8.17
C MET A 463 21.13 25.94 6.66
N HIS A 464 22.06 26.66 6.03
CA HIS A 464 22.34 26.52 4.60
C HIS A 464 22.77 25.08 4.25
N ALA A 465 23.66 24.49 5.06
CA ALA A 465 24.03 23.09 4.91
C ALA A 465 22.82 22.14 5.03
N ARG A 466 21.96 22.34 6.05
CA ARG A 466 20.73 21.53 6.23
C ARG A 466 19.78 21.59 5.03
N LEU A 467 19.64 22.75 4.38
CA LEU A 467 18.81 22.90 3.17
C LEU A 467 19.36 22.14 1.96
N LEU A 468 20.67 22.24 1.71
CA LEU A 468 21.30 21.51 0.62
C LEU A 468 21.19 20.00 0.84
N ARG A 469 21.39 19.55 2.09
CA ARG A 469 21.14 18.16 2.50
C ARG A 469 19.69 17.75 2.26
N ASP A 470 18.71 18.58 2.63
CA ASP A 470 17.28 18.26 2.42
C ASP A 470 16.95 18.15 0.93
N ARG A 471 17.45 19.07 0.10
CA ARG A 471 17.33 18.97 -1.36
C ARG A 471 17.96 17.69 -1.91
N ALA A 472 19.15 17.33 -1.44
CA ALA A 472 19.81 16.08 -1.83
C ALA A 472 18.95 14.86 -1.48
N TYR A 473 18.37 14.85 -0.28
CA TYR A 473 17.49 13.79 0.19
C TYR A 473 16.20 13.70 -0.65
N TYR A 474 15.65 14.81 -1.14
CA TYR A 474 14.44 14.80 -1.99
C TYR A 474 14.74 14.21 -3.37
N LEU A 475 15.87 14.57 -3.97
CA LEU A 475 16.33 13.95 -5.24
C LEU A 475 16.51 12.44 -5.09
N MET A 476 17.04 11.99 -3.94
CA MET A 476 17.20 10.56 -3.64
C MET A 476 15.87 9.82 -3.61
N ASN A 477 14.87 10.33 -2.88
CA ASN A 477 13.54 9.70 -2.80
C ASN A 477 12.82 9.65 -4.16
N LEU A 478 13.14 10.56 -5.08
CA LEU A 478 12.62 10.58 -6.44
C LEU A 478 13.42 9.70 -7.43
N GLY A 479 14.53 9.09 -7.01
CA GLY A 479 15.42 8.33 -7.88
C GLY A 479 16.19 9.21 -8.89
N ARG A 480 16.41 10.50 -8.59
CA ARG A 480 17.08 11.46 -9.47
C ARG A 480 18.55 11.66 -9.12
N ALA A 481 19.34 11.99 -10.13
CA ALA A 481 20.74 12.37 -9.97
C ALA A 481 20.90 13.74 -9.27
N GLY A 482 22.11 14.03 -8.78
CA GLY A 482 22.49 15.35 -8.25
C GLY A 482 22.65 15.45 -6.72
N SER A 483 22.28 14.41 -5.97
CA SER A 483 22.40 14.39 -4.51
C SER A 483 23.85 14.47 -4.01
N ILE A 484 24.80 13.81 -4.68
CA ILE A 484 26.23 13.80 -4.30
C ILE A 484 26.80 15.23 -4.26
N GLY A 485 26.63 16.00 -5.34
CA GLY A 485 27.19 17.36 -5.42
C GLY A 485 26.62 18.29 -4.36
N LEU A 486 25.33 18.16 -4.03
CA LEU A 486 24.69 18.93 -2.97
C LEU A 486 25.21 18.58 -1.57
N LEU A 487 25.42 17.29 -1.29
CA LEU A 487 25.98 16.85 -0.01
C LEU A 487 27.44 17.30 0.15
N GLN A 488 28.22 17.29 -0.94
CA GLN A 488 29.58 17.85 -0.94
C GLN A 488 29.57 19.36 -0.67
N GLN A 489 28.69 20.11 -1.34
CA GLN A 489 28.52 21.55 -1.09
C GLN A 489 28.08 21.82 0.35
N SER A 490 27.16 21.01 0.88
CA SER A 490 26.71 21.09 2.27
C SER A 490 27.85 20.88 3.27
N LEU A 491 28.76 19.94 3.02
CA LEU A 491 29.93 19.72 3.88
C LEU A 491 30.91 20.89 3.79
N GLY A 492 31.19 21.39 2.58
CA GLY A 492 32.07 22.53 2.39
C GLY A 492 31.60 23.81 3.08
N ILE A 493 30.29 24.00 3.27
CA ILE A 493 29.74 25.11 4.06
C ILE A 493 30.00 24.94 5.56
N LEU A 494 30.01 23.70 6.06
CA LEU A 494 30.26 23.46 7.47
C LEU A 494 31.74 23.65 7.82
N ASP A 495 32.66 23.43 6.88
CA ASP A 495 34.10 23.49 7.13
C ASP A 495 34.56 24.82 7.72
N GLY A 496 35.13 24.77 8.93
CA GLY A 496 35.63 25.94 9.67
C GLY A 496 34.55 26.92 10.19
N ALA A 497 33.28 26.75 9.82
CA ALA A 497 32.21 27.70 10.09
C ALA A 497 31.21 27.28 11.19
N VAL A 498 31.02 25.96 11.41
CA VAL A 498 30.02 25.44 12.36
C VAL A 498 30.65 24.37 13.24
N ASP A 499 30.53 24.39 14.56
CA ASP A 499 31.04 23.29 15.41
C ASP A 499 29.93 22.31 15.80
N ASP A 500 29.44 21.54 14.82
CA ASP A 500 28.39 20.53 15.02
C ASP A 500 28.83 19.17 14.43
N ASP A 501 29.51 18.38 15.26
CA ASP A 501 30.01 17.05 14.87
C ASP A 501 28.87 16.06 14.56
N ARG A 502 27.68 16.22 15.16
CA ARG A 502 26.55 15.34 14.90
C ARG A 502 25.95 15.61 13.51
N LEU A 503 25.74 16.88 13.17
CA LEU A 503 25.25 17.26 11.83
C LEU A 503 26.23 16.82 10.75
N ARG A 504 27.54 17.04 10.96
CA ARG A 504 28.58 16.58 10.04
C ARG A 504 28.55 15.07 9.86
N ALA A 505 28.52 14.30 10.94
CA ALA A 505 28.43 12.84 10.88
C ALA A 505 27.21 12.40 10.06
N SER A 506 26.05 13.03 10.26
CA SER A 506 24.81 12.72 9.55
C SER A 506 24.90 13.01 8.04
N ILE A 507 25.53 14.11 7.63
CA ILE A 507 25.71 14.46 6.20
C ILE A 507 26.77 13.57 5.56
N LEU A 508 27.89 13.31 6.25
CA LEU A 508 28.93 12.37 5.79
C LEU A 508 28.35 10.97 5.60
N ASN A 509 27.54 10.48 6.53
CA ASN A 509 26.86 9.19 6.42
C ASN A 509 25.92 9.12 5.20
N GLN A 510 25.19 10.20 4.91
CA GLN A 510 24.33 10.28 3.72
C GLN A 510 25.14 10.28 2.43
N LEU A 511 26.22 11.04 2.36
CA LEU A 511 27.12 11.07 1.21
C LEU A 511 27.79 9.71 1.00
N ALA A 512 28.34 9.11 2.05
CA ALA A 512 28.94 7.79 2.03
C ALA A 512 27.92 6.72 1.58
N SER A 513 26.68 6.78 2.07
CA SER A 513 25.61 5.87 1.61
C SER A 513 25.35 6.02 0.10
N ARG A 514 25.34 7.25 -0.44
CA ARG A 514 25.18 7.46 -1.88
C ARG A 514 26.35 6.94 -2.68
N LEU A 515 27.58 7.22 -2.24
CA LEU A 515 28.78 6.72 -2.90
C LEU A 515 28.80 5.20 -2.91
N MET A 516 28.43 4.56 -1.80
CA MET A 516 28.28 3.10 -1.70
C MET A 516 27.27 2.58 -2.74
N ILE A 517 26.06 3.15 -2.81
CA ILE A 517 25.01 2.72 -3.76
C ILE A 517 25.40 2.95 -5.22
N THR A 518 26.14 4.03 -5.51
CA THR A 518 26.64 4.32 -6.86
C THR A 518 27.90 3.53 -7.24
N GLY A 519 28.57 2.90 -6.26
CA GLY A 519 29.77 2.08 -6.48
C GLY A 519 31.12 2.77 -6.33
N ARG A 520 31.18 3.95 -5.72
CA ARG A 520 32.44 4.63 -5.32
C ARG A 520 32.82 4.17 -3.92
N LEU A 521 33.19 2.89 -3.81
CA LEU A 521 33.22 2.15 -2.54
C LEU A 521 34.35 2.62 -1.61
N GLU A 522 35.53 2.88 -2.13
CA GLU A 522 36.68 3.37 -1.35
C GLU A 522 36.39 4.75 -0.73
N GLU A 523 35.87 5.67 -1.52
CA GLU A 523 35.47 7.01 -1.04
C GLU A 523 34.32 6.91 -0.02
N ALA A 524 33.39 5.95 -0.20
CA ALA A 524 32.35 5.69 0.78
C ALA A 524 32.95 5.21 2.13
N ILE A 525 33.98 4.37 2.10
CA ILE A 525 34.68 3.91 3.32
C ILE A 525 35.39 5.06 4.01
N GLU A 526 36.10 5.91 3.27
CA GLU A 526 36.81 7.07 3.81
C GLU A 526 35.84 8.02 4.53
N LEU A 527 34.77 8.43 3.85
CA LEU A 527 33.78 9.34 4.42
C LEU A 527 33.00 8.72 5.58
N ALA A 528 32.65 7.43 5.50
CA ALA A 528 32.00 6.75 6.61
C ALA A 528 32.96 6.53 7.79
N THR A 529 34.28 6.48 7.57
CA THR A 529 35.26 6.45 8.67
C THR A 529 35.25 7.78 9.40
N GLU A 530 35.35 8.90 8.67
CA GLU A 530 35.26 10.23 9.26
C GLU A 530 33.91 10.45 9.98
N ALA A 531 32.79 10.02 9.36
CA ALA A 531 31.46 10.11 9.96
C ALA A 531 31.40 9.39 11.32
N GLY A 532 32.00 8.20 11.41
CA GLY A 532 32.07 7.43 12.65
C GLY A 532 32.88 8.14 13.74
N GLU A 533 34.04 8.70 13.40
CA GLU A 533 34.86 9.46 14.34
C GLU A 533 34.14 10.71 14.88
N ARG A 534 33.45 11.44 13.98
CA ARG A 534 32.61 12.60 14.33
C ARG A 534 31.44 12.19 15.21
N ALA A 535 30.77 11.08 14.88
CA ALA A 535 29.66 10.55 15.67
C ALA A 535 30.08 10.17 17.09
N VAL A 536 31.26 9.56 17.25
CA VAL A 536 31.84 9.24 18.57
C VAL A 536 32.11 10.52 19.37
N ARG A 537 32.72 11.55 18.76
CA ARG A 537 32.92 12.85 19.42
C ARG A 537 31.61 13.52 19.83
N ALA A 538 30.56 13.36 19.04
CA ALA A 538 29.22 13.84 19.32
C ALA A 538 28.40 12.96 20.29
N GLY A 539 28.94 11.81 20.74
CA GLY A 539 28.22 10.85 21.60
C GLY A 539 27.00 10.22 20.94
N SER A 540 26.98 10.09 19.61
CA SER A 540 25.85 9.58 18.83
C SER A 540 26.09 8.14 18.36
N ASP A 541 25.69 7.17 19.19
CA ASP A 541 25.75 5.73 18.90
C ASP A 541 25.06 5.38 17.58
N ASP A 542 23.90 5.97 17.28
CA ASP A 542 23.16 5.72 16.04
C ASP A 542 23.89 6.18 14.78
N GLU A 543 24.54 7.36 14.82
CA GLU A 543 25.31 7.83 13.66
C GLU A 543 26.60 7.02 13.48
N ALA A 544 27.21 6.55 14.59
CA ALA A 544 28.35 5.64 14.54
C ALA A 544 27.94 4.25 14.01
N SER A 545 26.74 3.79 14.34
CA SER A 545 26.13 2.56 13.79
C SER A 545 25.92 2.67 12.28
N ILE A 546 25.33 3.78 11.80
CA ILE A 546 25.11 4.02 10.37
C ILE A 546 26.45 4.05 9.61
N ALA A 547 27.46 4.71 10.17
CA ALA A 547 28.80 4.75 9.61
C ALA A 547 29.41 3.34 9.45
N ALA A 548 29.33 2.52 10.50
CA ALA A 548 29.79 1.13 10.45
C ALA A 548 29.00 0.29 9.44
N ASN A 549 27.68 0.47 9.35
CA ASN A 549 26.84 -0.20 8.35
C ASN A 549 27.27 0.11 6.90
N VAL A 550 27.56 1.38 6.60
CA VAL A 550 28.04 1.79 5.26
C VAL A 550 29.42 1.20 4.96
N ARG A 551 30.37 1.26 5.91
CA ARG A 551 31.69 0.62 5.75
C ARG A 551 31.57 -0.88 5.54
N GLY A 552 30.65 -1.53 6.26
CA GLY A 552 30.38 -2.96 6.15
C GLY A 552 29.97 -3.37 4.74
N GLY A 553 28.97 -2.68 4.17
CA GLY A 553 28.51 -2.93 2.81
C GLY A 553 29.57 -2.63 1.76
N ALA A 554 30.25 -1.49 1.86
CA ALA A 554 31.28 -1.08 0.90
C ALA A 554 32.48 -2.04 0.88
N ARG A 555 32.99 -2.45 2.05
CA ARG A 555 34.09 -3.43 2.17
C ARG A 555 33.70 -4.79 1.61
N ALA A 556 32.48 -5.25 1.89
CA ALA A 556 31.99 -6.51 1.35
C ALA A 556 31.90 -6.48 -0.18
N HIS A 557 31.42 -5.38 -0.78
CA HIS A 557 31.40 -5.22 -2.23
C HIS A 557 32.80 -5.15 -2.87
N LEU A 558 33.81 -4.65 -2.16
CA LEU A 558 35.22 -4.76 -2.56
C LEU A 558 35.82 -6.16 -2.35
N GLY A 559 35.06 -7.08 -1.75
CA GLY A 559 35.49 -8.46 -1.49
C GLY A 559 36.32 -8.65 -0.22
N ASP A 560 36.32 -7.69 0.70
CA ASP A 560 36.86 -7.82 2.06
C ASP A 560 35.74 -8.23 3.03
N LEU A 561 35.34 -9.49 2.95
CA LEU A 561 34.19 -10.06 3.67
C LEU A 561 34.42 -10.07 5.18
N GLU A 562 35.63 -10.39 5.62
CA GLU A 562 35.97 -10.43 7.05
C GLU A 562 35.85 -9.05 7.71
N ALA A 563 36.36 -8.00 7.06
CA ALA A 563 36.19 -6.64 7.58
C ALA A 563 34.73 -6.18 7.46
N GLY A 564 34.04 -6.53 6.36
CA GLY A 564 32.62 -6.26 6.19
C GLY A 564 31.78 -6.80 7.35
N HIS A 565 31.95 -8.09 7.71
CA HIS A 565 31.27 -8.73 8.83
C HIS A 565 31.55 -8.04 10.17
N ARG A 566 32.82 -7.66 10.43
CA ARG A 566 33.19 -6.95 11.67
C ARG A 566 32.49 -5.61 11.80
N GLU A 567 32.38 -4.87 10.70
CA GLU A 567 31.69 -3.57 10.66
C GLU A 567 30.17 -3.73 10.86
N TYR A 568 29.54 -4.73 10.25
CA TYR A 568 28.13 -5.04 10.52
C TYR A 568 27.87 -5.45 11.98
N ALA A 569 28.76 -6.25 12.58
CA ALA A 569 28.68 -6.58 14.00
C ALA A 569 28.84 -5.33 14.90
N LEU A 570 29.69 -4.38 14.51
CA LEU A 570 29.80 -3.09 15.18
C LEU A 570 28.51 -2.26 15.03
N ALA A 571 27.95 -2.20 13.83
CA ALA A 571 26.71 -1.47 13.55
C ALA A 571 25.55 -1.96 14.45
N LEU A 572 25.35 -3.28 14.54
CA LEU A 572 24.31 -3.87 15.41
C LEU A 572 24.52 -3.53 16.88
N ARG A 573 25.77 -3.63 17.38
CA ARG A 573 26.07 -3.31 18.80
C ARG A 573 25.80 -1.85 19.15
N LEU A 574 26.00 -0.93 18.19
CA LEU A 574 25.80 0.50 18.38
C LEU A 574 24.37 0.96 18.11
N ALA A 575 23.54 0.17 17.44
CA ALA A 575 22.17 0.58 17.14
C ALA A 575 21.34 0.74 18.43
N ARG A 576 20.77 1.94 18.64
CA ARG A 576 19.88 2.27 19.77
C ARG A 576 18.51 2.75 19.30
N GLY A 577 18.47 3.46 18.18
CA GLY A 577 17.26 3.96 17.55
C GLY A 577 16.78 3.13 16.37
N THR A 578 15.51 3.30 16.02
CA THR A 578 14.84 2.54 14.95
C THR A 578 15.56 2.67 13.60
N ASN A 579 16.04 3.86 13.21
CA ASN A 579 16.70 4.05 11.91
C ASN A 579 18.02 3.27 11.80
N ALA A 580 18.85 3.28 12.84
CA ALA A 580 20.13 2.58 12.84
C ALA A 580 19.95 1.06 12.80
N GLU A 581 19.07 0.53 13.66
CA GLU A 581 18.83 -0.91 13.72
C GLU A 581 18.21 -1.43 12.42
N MET A 582 17.21 -0.73 11.86
CA MET A 582 16.59 -1.16 10.61
C MET A 582 17.56 -1.16 9.44
N ARG A 583 18.44 -0.15 9.33
CA ARG A 583 19.48 -0.10 8.29
C ARG A 583 20.43 -1.29 8.36
N TYR A 584 20.88 -1.64 9.57
CA TYR A 584 21.70 -2.84 9.77
C TYR A 584 20.99 -4.09 9.25
N ARG A 585 19.75 -4.33 9.68
CA ARG A 585 19.07 -5.57 9.32
C ARG A 585 18.74 -5.66 7.83
N VAL A 586 18.32 -4.55 7.21
CA VAL A 586 18.09 -4.48 5.76
C VAL A 586 19.39 -4.79 5.00
N ASN A 587 20.48 -4.06 5.26
CA ASN A 587 21.69 -4.21 4.45
C ASN A 587 22.44 -5.52 4.72
N TYR A 588 22.41 -6.01 5.97
CA TYR A 588 23.13 -7.23 6.32
C TYR A 588 22.42 -8.49 5.81
N SER A 589 21.08 -8.53 5.87
CA SER A 589 20.30 -9.62 5.26
C SER A 589 20.51 -9.68 3.74
N ASP A 590 20.53 -8.53 3.06
CA ASP A 590 20.83 -8.44 1.62
C ASP A 590 22.24 -8.99 1.30
N LEU A 591 23.26 -8.53 2.03
CA LEU A 591 24.63 -9.03 1.84
C LEU A 591 24.73 -10.55 2.02
N LEU A 592 24.09 -11.11 3.06
CA LEU A 592 24.09 -12.56 3.28
C LEU A 592 23.45 -13.30 2.09
N GLY A 593 22.38 -12.76 1.51
CA GLY A 593 21.77 -13.29 0.29
C GLY A 593 22.72 -13.28 -0.90
N LEU A 594 23.46 -12.19 -1.12
CA LEU A 594 24.43 -12.06 -2.20
C LEU A 594 25.62 -13.03 -2.10
N LEU A 595 25.94 -13.48 -0.88
CA LEU A 595 27.00 -14.44 -0.59
C LEU A 595 26.53 -15.90 -0.54
N GLY A 596 25.26 -16.16 -0.87
CA GLY A 596 24.68 -17.51 -0.81
C GLY A 596 24.33 -17.98 0.61
N ARG A 597 24.45 -17.15 1.64
CA ARG A 597 24.07 -17.51 3.02
C ARG A 597 22.57 -17.34 3.24
N TYR A 598 21.77 -18.05 2.44
CA TYR A 598 20.33 -17.80 2.31
C TYR A 598 19.56 -17.99 3.61
N ARG A 599 19.81 -19.07 4.36
CA ARG A 599 19.13 -19.29 5.65
C ARG A 599 19.45 -18.21 6.67
N ASP A 600 20.71 -17.76 6.72
CA ASP A 600 21.12 -16.68 7.63
C ASP A 600 20.47 -15.34 7.22
N ALA A 601 20.39 -15.08 5.91
CA ALA A 601 19.71 -13.89 5.38
C ALA A 601 18.23 -13.87 5.79
N VAL A 602 17.53 -15.00 5.62
CA VAL A 602 16.13 -15.16 6.05
C VAL A 602 16.01 -14.96 7.55
N HIS A 603 16.87 -15.58 8.36
CA HIS A 603 16.84 -15.44 9.82
C HIS A 603 17.02 -13.99 10.28
N VAL A 604 18.02 -13.28 9.76
CA VAL A 604 18.26 -11.86 10.11
C VAL A 604 17.07 -10.98 9.73
N ALA A 605 16.46 -11.24 8.58
CA ALA A 605 15.29 -10.49 8.11
C ALA A 605 14.02 -10.84 8.92
N GLU A 606 13.77 -12.11 9.23
CA GLU A 606 12.66 -12.55 10.08
C GLU A 606 12.77 -11.99 11.50
N ASP A 607 13.96 -12.09 12.11
CA ASP A 607 14.24 -11.57 13.45
C ASP A 607 14.03 -10.07 13.54
N GLY A 608 14.16 -9.35 12.42
CA GLY A 608 13.89 -7.93 12.36
C GLY A 608 12.42 -7.53 12.31
N LEU A 609 11.52 -8.46 11.97
CA LEU A 609 10.09 -8.18 11.94
C LEU A 609 9.54 -7.93 13.35
N ALA A 610 10.08 -8.60 14.38
CA ALA A 610 9.64 -8.39 15.76
C ALA A 610 10.03 -7.00 16.31
N PRO A 611 11.29 -6.53 16.19
CA PRO A 611 11.65 -5.13 16.45
C PRO A 611 10.86 -4.15 15.57
N ALA A 612 10.65 -4.43 14.28
CA ALA A 612 9.85 -3.56 13.41
C ALA A 612 8.41 -3.41 13.93
N ARG A 613 7.80 -4.48 14.43
CA ARG A 613 6.51 -4.46 15.14
C ARG A 613 6.57 -3.64 16.42
N ALA A 614 7.55 -3.89 17.28
CA ALA A 614 7.71 -3.17 18.54
C ALA A 614 7.91 -1.65 18.32
N PHE A 615 8.59 -1.28 17.23
CA PHE A 615 8.78 0.10 16.82
C PHE A 615 7.64 0.67 15.96
N GLY A 616 6.55 -0.07 15.71
CA GLY A 616 5.41 0.40 14.90
C GLY A 616 5.78 0.82 13.47
N VAL A 617 6.69 0.06 12.84
CA VAL A 617 7.12 0.26 11.43
C VAL A 617 7.07 -1.05 10.64
N GLU A 618 6.29 -2.03 11.10
CA GLU A 618 6.14 -3.35 10.44
C GLU A 618 5.65 -3.18 8.99
N ARG A 619 4.70 -2.26 8.77
CA ARG A 619 4.06 -2.05 7.47
C ARG A 619 4.82 -1.14 6.52
N THR A 620 5.97 -0.59 6.92
CA THR A 620 6.86 0.23 6.06
C THR A 620 8.25 -0.38 5.93
N THR A 621 9.10 -0.23 6.94
CA THR A 621 10.46 -0.78 6.91
C THR A 621 10.45 -2.30 7.00
N GLY A 622 9.49 -2.90 7.72
CA GLY A 622 9.29 -4.35 7.73
C GLY A 622 8.92 -4.93 6.35
N ALA A 623 8.32 -4.13 5.45
CA ALA A 623 8.06 -4.56 4.09
C ALA A 623 9.36 -4.72 3.26
N LEU A 624 10.35 -3.84 3.46
CA LEU A 624 11.69 -4.01 2.85
C LEU A 624 12.38 -5.29 3.34
N MET A 625 12.25 -5.62 4.61
CA MET A 625 12.79 -6.88 5.16
C MET A 625 12.07 -8.09 4.57
N THR A 626 10.76 -7.95 4.34
CA THR A 626 9.97 -8.97 3.63
C THR A 626 10.47 -9.18 2.20
N GLN A 627 10.87 -8.11 1.50
CA GLN A 627 11.53 -8.23 0.18
C GLN A 627 12.88 -8.91 0.25
N ASN A 628 13.73 -8.55 1.22
CA ASN A 628 15.04 -9.16 1.37
C ASN A 628 14.97 -10.64 1.75
N MET A 629 13.85 -11.13 2.27
CA MET A 629 13.60 -12.57 2.42
C MET A 629 13.21 -13.24 1.10
N ALA A 630 12.53 -12.54 0.20
CA ALA A 630 11.92 -13.14 -0.98
C ALA A 630 12.96 -13.74 -1.94
N VAL A 631 14.09 -13.05 -2.15
CA VAL A 631 15.17 -13.54 -3.02
C VAL A 631 15.84 -14.80 -2.43
N PRO A 632 16.38 -14.80 -1.19
CA PRO A 632 16.94 -16.01 -0.56
C PRO A 632 15.97 -17.20 -0.51
N LEU A 633 14.69 -16.96 -0.21
CA LEU A 633 13.68 -18.02 -0.20
C LEU A 633 13.46 -18.62 -1.60
N LEU A 634 13.51 -17.79 -2.64
CA LEU A 634 13.46 -18.27 -4.02
C LEU A 634 14.70 -19.13 -4.35
N GLU A 635 15.90 -18.70 -3.95
CA GLU A 635 17.14 -19.49 -4.16
C GLU A 635 17.13 -20.82 -3.36
N LEU A 636 16.42 -20.87 -2.21
CA LEU A 636 16.20 -22.11 -1.44
C LEU A 636 15.08 -23.01 -2.01
N GLY A 637 14.31 -22.53 -2.99
CA GLY A 637 13.19 -23.26 -3.59
C GLY A 637 11.88 -23.18 -2.82
N GLU A 638 11.74 -22.27 -1.84
CA GLU A 638 10.49 -22.03 -1.11
C GLU A 638 9.52 -21.11 -1.89
N VAL A 639 9.23 -21.47 -3.15
CA VAL A 639 8.51 -20.62 -4.11
C VAL A 639 7.10 -20.27 -3.63
N GLU A 640 6.38 -21.23 -3.07
CA GLU A 640 5.01 -21.03 -2.57
C GLU A 640 4.98 -19.98 -1.45
N ARG A 641 6.04 -19.94 -0.62
CA ARG A 641 6.18 -18.96 0.45
C ARG A 641 6.43 -17.56 -0.11
N VAL A 642 7.28 -17.46 -1.13
CA VAL A 642 7.54 -16.20 -1.86
C VAL A 642 6.27 -15.69 -2.53
N GLU A 643 5.52 -16.55 -3.22
CA GLU A 643 4.22 -16.20 -3.83
C GLU A 643 3.22 -15.68 -2.78
N GLY A 644 3.16 -16.33 -1.62
CA GLY A 644 2.33 -15.89 -0.49
C GLY A 644 2.75 -14.53 0.08
N MET A 645 4.05 -14.21 0.09
CA MET A 645 4.58 -12.91 0.52
C MET A 645 4.27 -11.81 -0.48
N LEU A 646 4.58 -12.02 -1.77
CA LEU A 646 4.35 -11.06 -2.84
C LEU A 646 2.86 -10.74 -3.02
N ALA A 647 1.97 -11.73 -2.84
CA ALA A 647 0.52 -11.51 -2.90
C ALA A 647 0.01 -10.57 -1.78
N ARG A 648 0.62 -10.62 -0.59
CA ARG A 648 0.29 -9.72 0.53
C ARG A 648 0.80 -8.31 0.30
N GLU A 649 1.99 -8.15 -0.27
CA GLU A 649 2.58 -6.84 -0.53
C GLU A 649 1.85 -6.06 -1.61
N LEU A 650 1.31 -6.69 -2.66
CA LEU A 650 0.49 -6.01 -3.68
C LEU A 650 -0.76 -5.34 -3.09
N SER A 651 -1.19 -5.79 -1.91
CA SER A 651 -2.24 -5.11 -1.17
C SER A 651 -1.74 -3.82 -0.52
N GLN A 652 -0.45 -3.64 -0.22
CA GLN A 652 0.16 -2.51 0.50
C GLN A 652 0.87 -1.54 -0.46
N ARG A 653 0.61 -0.22 -0.36
CA ARG A 653 1.35 0.78 -1.16
C ARG A 653 2.71 1.04 -0.53
N THR A 654 3.77 0.55 -1.16
CA THR A 654 5.16 0.84 -0.78
C THR A 654 5.75 1.95 -1.68
N LEU A 655 6.93 2.47 -1.31
CA LEU A 655 7.65 3.48 -2.11
C LEU A 655 7.97 2.93 -3.52
N ARG A 656 8.17 3.82 -4.51
CA ARG A 656 8.48 3.44 -5.90
C ARG A 656 9.63 2.42 -5.97
N ILE A 657 10.72 2.68 -5.25
CA ILE A 657 11.90 1.80 -5.19
C ILE A 657 11.56 0.44 -4.56
N SER A 658 10.79 0.40 -3.47
CA SER A 658 10.34 -0.85 -2.86
C SER A 658 9.52 -1.71 -3.83
N HIS A 659 8.65 -1.07 -4.61
CA HIS A 659 7.87 -1.75 -5.62
C HIS A 659 8.74 -2.33 -6.75
N MET A 660 9.86 -1.69 -7.09
CA MET A 660 10.81 -2.22 -8.07
C MET A 660 11.43 -3.54 -7.58
N TYR A 661 11.92 -3.62 -6.34
CA TYR A 661 12.49 -4.88 -5.80
C TYR A 661 11.49 -6.05 -5.84
N SER A 662 10.24 -5.79 -5.44
CA SER A 662 9.17 -6.80 -5.51
C SER A 662 8.85 -7.22 -6.94
N THR A 663 8.91 -6.27 -7.89
CA THR A 663 8.64 -6.51 -9.31
C THR A 663 9.71 -7.43 -9.92
N MET A 664 10.99 -7.20 -9.62
CA MET A 664 12.08 -8.07 -10.07
C MET A 664 11.85 -9.51 -9.59
N THR A 665 11.57 -9.70 -8.30
CA THR A 665 11.33 -11.04 -7.73
C THR A 665 10.10 -11.71 -8.37
N ARG A 666 9.03 -10.94 -8.61
CA ARG A 666 7.82 -11.43 -9.25
C ARG A 666 8.05 -11.89 -10.69
N VAL A 667 8.86 -11.16 -11.47
CA VAL A 667 9.26 -11.59 -12.81
C VAL A 667 9.96 -12.94 -12.75
N ARG A 668 10.90 -13.13 -11.81
CA ARG A 668 11.60 -14.41 -11.62
C ARG A 668 10.63 -15.56 -11.24
N VAL A 669 9.68 -15.32 -10.34
CA VAL A 669 8.67 -16.32 -9.95
C VAL A 669 7.76 -16.69 -11.13
N LEU A 670 7.30 -15.71 -11.91
CA LEU A 670 6.50 -15.98 -13.10
C LEU A 670 7.28 -16.81 -14.14
N SER A 671 8.55 -16.48 -14.36
CA SER A 671 9.46 -17.26 -15.20
C SER A 671 9.64 -18.70 -14.69
N TRP A 672 9.87 -18.88 -13.39
CA TRP A 672 9.99 -20.19 -12.72
C TRP A 672 8.77 -21.08 -12.96
N ARG A 673 7.57 -20.49 -12.90
CA ARG A 673 6.26 -21.18 -13.07
C ARG A 673 5.83 -21.37 -14.52
N GLY A 674 6.62 -20.95 -15.49
CA GLY A 674 6.26 -21.11 -16.90
C GLY A 674 5.32 -20.02 -17.46
N ARG A 675 5.08 -18.93 -16.72
CA ARG A 675 4.15 -17.85 -17.10
C ARG A 675 4.86 -16.76 -17.88
N TYR A 676 5.40 -17.12 -19.04
CA TYR A 676 6.36 -16.31 -19.80
C TYR A 676 5.79 -14.98 -20.29
N ASP A 677 4.55 -14.98 -20.77
CA ASP A 677 3.92 -13.76 -21.29
C ASP A 677 3.64 -12.76 -20.17
N ASP A 678 3.16 -13.25 -19.02
CA ASP A 678 2.95 -12.41 -17.84
C ASP A 678 4.27 -11.81 -17.32
N ALA A 679 5.36 -12.59 -17.30
CA ALA A 679 6.68 -12.12 -16.91
C ALA A 679 7.21 -11.05 -17.87
N ALA A 680 7.06 -11.27 -19.18
CA ALA A 680 7.51 -10.34 -20.21
C ALA A 680 6.69 -9.03 -20.24
N ASP A 681 5.38 -9.11 -20.01
CA ASP A 681 4.52 -7.94 -19.92
C ASP A 681 4.88 -7.09 -18.69
N LEU A 682 5.10 -7.73 -17.55
CA LEU A 682 5.51 -7.04 -16.32
C LEU A 682 6.90 -6.39 -16.46
N LEU A 683 7.85 -7.08 -17.10
CA LEU A 683 9.16 -6.50 -17.46
C LEU A 683 8.98 -5.27 -18.36
N ARG A 684 8.19 -5.36 -19.43
CA ARG A 684 8.00 -4.26 -20.39
C ARG A 684 7.38 -3.02 -19.73
N GLU A 685 6.43 -3.22 -18.82
CA GLU A 685 5.79 -2.15 -18.06
C GLU A 685 6.81 -1.39 -17.17
N TRP A 686 7.72 -2.12 -16.51
CA TRP A 686 8.60 -1.54 -15.49
C TRP A 686 9.99 -1.15 -15.98
N LEU A 687 10.45 -1.71 -17.11
CA LEU A 687 11.81 -1.51 -17.61
C LEU A 687 12.24 -0.03 -17.71
N PRO A 688 11.41 0.93 -18.19
CA PRO A 688 11.80 2.34 -18.23
C PRO A 688 12.15 2.92 -16.85
N SER A 689 11.46 2.48 -15.79
CA SER A 689 11.74 2.92 -14.42
C SER A 689 13.04 2.33 -13.87
N PHE A 690 13.34 1.08 -14.23
CA PHE A 690 14.62 0.42 -13.90
C PHE A 690 15.79 1.09 -14.64
N GLU A 691 15.63 1.44 -15.92
CA GLU A 691 16.66 2.13 -16.69
C GLU A 691 16.95 3.54 -16.17
N GLU A 692 15.91 4.28 -15.77
CA GLU A 692 16.07 5.61 -15.17
C GLU A 692 16.83 5.54 -13.84
N THR A 693 16.36 4.68 -12.92
CA THR A 693 16.91 4.56 -11.56
C THR A 693 18.28 3.86 -11.55
N GLY A 694 18.50 2.90 -12.46
CA GLY A 694 19.76 2.17 -12.61
C GLY A 694 20.96 3.05 -12.99
N ARG A 695 20.73 4.28 -13.47
CA ARG A 695 21.80 5.28 -13.69
C ARG A 695 22.39 5.82 -12.40
N VAL A 696 21.65 5.73 -11.29
CA VAL A 696 22.04 6.29 -9.99
C VAL A 696 22.12 5.24 -8.87
N GLU A 697 21.55 4.05 -9.05
CA GLU A 697 21.63 2.93 -8.11
C GLU A 697 22.07 1.65 -8.82
N ARG A 698 23.29 1.20 -8.52
CA ARG A 698 23.91 0.11 -9.27
C ARG A 698 23.19 -1.24 -9.08
N GLN A 699 22.61 -1.49 -7.91
CA GLN A 699 21.79 -2.66 -7.64
C GLN A 699 20.56 -2.75 -8.54
N ILE A 700 19.85 -1.64 -8.76
CA ILE A 700 18.67 -1.59 -9.63
C ILE A 700 19.03 -1.90 -11.09
N TRP A 701 20.23 -1.49 -11.52
CA TRP A 701 20.73 -1.88 -12.83
C TRP A 701 20.92 -3.41 -12.95
N TYR A 702 21.49 -4.06 -11.93
CA TYR A 702 21.62 -5.53 -11.88
C TYR A 702 20.24 -6.23 -11.86
N ASP A 703 19.27 -5.69 -11.12
CA ASP A 703 17.91 -6.22 -11.10
C ASP A 703 17.26 -6.19 -12.50
N GLY A 704 17.53 -5.12 -13.27
CA GLY A 704 17.12 -5.03 -14.67
C GLY A 704 17.75 -6.12 -15.55
N VAL A 705 19.04 -6.41 -15.37
CA VAL A 705 19.73 -7.52 -16.06
C VAL A 705 19.11 -8.86 -15.66
N MET A 706 18.92 -9.10 -14.36
CA MET A 706 18.29 -10.31 -13.83
C MET A 706 16.91 -10.57 -14.43
N MET A 707 16.08 -9.54 -14.56
CA MET A 707 14.75 -9.67 -15.17
C MET A 707 14.81 -10.05 -16.65
N ARG A 708 15.73 -9.44 -17.43
CA ARG A 708 15.89 -9.77 -18.86
C ARG A 708 16.39 -11.20 -19.04
N VAL A 709 17.40 -11.60 -18.26
CA VAL A 709 17.91 -12.99 -18.25
C VAL A 709 16.79 -13.97 -17.90
N ALA A 710 16.03 -13.73 -16.82
CA ALA A 710 14.96 -14.63 -16.40
C ALA A 710 13.83 -14.76 -17.43
N VAL A 711 13.50 -13.71 -18.18
CA VAL A 711 12.49 -13.76 -19.25
C VAL A 711 13.02 -14.50 -20.49
N ALA A 712 14.26 -14.23 -20.89
CA ALA A 712 14.90 -14.89 -22.03
C ALA A 712 15.08 -16.40 -21.78
N GLU A 713 15.61 -16.78 -20.61
CA GLU A 713 15.78 -18.18 -20.21
C GLU A 713 14.44 -18.93 -20.18
N ALA A 714 13.41 -18.32 -19.60
CA ALA A 714 12.09 -18.95 -19.51
C ALA A 714 11.47 -19.22 -20.90
N ARG A 715 11.83 -18.43 -21.92
CA ARG A 715 11.48 -18.62 -23.34
C ARG A 715 12.42 -19.56 -24.10
N ALA A 716 13.37 -20.18 -23.41
CA ALA A 716 14.44 -21.00 -24.00
C ALA A 716 15.39 -20.22 -24.93
N ASP A 717 15.43 -18.89 -24.83
CA ASP A 717 16.37 -18.06 -25.58
C ASP A 717 17.69 -17.90 -24.78
N HIS A 718 18.42 -19.00 -24.67
CA HIS A 718 19.68 -19.04 -23.91
C HIS A 718 20.77 -18.16 -24.54
N ALA A 719 20.65 -17.84 -25.84
CA ALA A 719 21.60 -16.97 -26.53
C ALA A 719 21.43 -15.51 -26.09
N ASP A 720 20.19 -15.02 -26.07
CA ASP A 720 19.86 -13.67 -25.59
C ASP A 720 20.15 -13.51 -24.09
N ALA A 721 19.78 -14.53 -23.29
CA ALA A 721 20.09 -14.55 -21.86
C ALA A 721 21.61 -14.46 -21.60
N LEU A 722 22.43 -15.21 -22.34
CA LEU A 722 23.89 -15.15 -22.21
C LEU A 722 24.44 -13.81 -22.71
N ALA A 723 23.89 -13.26 -23.79
CA ALA A 723 24.30 -11.96 -24.33
C ALA A 723 24.09 -10.83 -23.30
N GLU A 724 22.98 -10.83 -22.57
CA GLU A 724 22.71 -9.89 -21.48
C GLU A 724 23.78 -9.95 -20.37
N ILE A 725 24.17 -11.15 -19.94
CA ILE A 725 25.20 -11.30 -18.90
C ILE A 725 26.58 -10.91 -19.44
N ARG A 726 26.89 -11.22 -20.69
CA ARG A 726 28.15 -10.80 -21.32
C ARG A 726 28.23 -9.29 -21.49
N ALA A 727 27.12 -8.63 -21.82
CA ALA A 727 27.03 -7.18 -21.86
C ALA A 727 27.23 -6.58 -20.47
N MET A 728 26.67 -7.19 -19.42
CA MET A 728 26.92 -6.82 -18.04
C MET A 728 28.41 -6.96 -17.65
N LEU A 729 29.08 -8.03 -18.07
CA LEU A 729 30.52 -8.23 -17.81
C LEU A 729 31.43 -7.28 -18.60
N ALA A 730 30.96 -6.76 -19.73
CA ALA A 730 31.67 -5.79 -20.55
C ALA A 730 31.41 -4.33 -20.12
N ASP A 731 30.48 -4.11 -19.19
CA ASP A 731 30.16 -2.77 -18.67
C ASP A 731 31.34 -2.23 -17.85
N GLU A 732 31.81 -1.03 -18.18
CA GLU A 732 32.92 -0.36 -17.50
C GLU A 732 32.50 0.29 -16.16
N GLY A 733 31.24 0.14 -15.76
CA GLY A 733 30.70 0.68 -14.53
C GLY A 733 31.12 -0.10 -13.27
N PRO A 734 30.73 0.39 -12.08
CA PRO A 734 31.14 -0.21 -10.82
C PRO A 734 30.68 -1.66 -10.66
N VAL A 735 31.54 -2.50 -10.08
CA VAL A 735 31.31 -3.94 -9.95
C VAL A 735 30.79 -4.27 -8.55
N PHE A 736 29.62 -4.91 -8.47
CA PHE A 736 29.01 -5.33 -7.19
C PHE A 736 28.89 -6.85 -7.11
N LEU A 737 28.76 -7.38 -5.90
CA LEU A 737 28.58 -8.82 -5.63
C LEU A 737 27.39 -9.45 -6.36
N HIS A 738 26.37 -8.66 -6.76
CA HIS A 738 25.24 -9.09 -7.58
C HIS A 738 25.66 -9.86 -8.84
N GLN A 739 26.79 -9.49 -9.46
CA GLN A 739 27.27 -10.17 -10.66
C GLN A 739 27.61 -11.65 -10.43
N ARG A 740 27.92 -12.07 -9.19
CA ARG A 740 28.33 -13.45 -8.89
C ARG A 740 27.25 -14.45 -9.24
N ARG A 741 26.02 -14.17 -8.82
CA ARG A 741 24.86 -15.01 -9.12
C ARG A 741 24.63 -15.10 -10.64
N LEU A 742 24.84 -14.01 -11.38
CA LEU A 742 24.73 -13.96 -12.84
C LEU A 742 25.88 -14.69 -13.56
N MET A 743 27.12 -14.63 -13.05
CA MET A 743 28.23 -15.44 -13.60
C MET A 743 27.99 -16.95 -13.41
N LEU A 744 27.42 -17.33 -12.27
CA LEU A 744 27.00 -18.71 -12.01
C LEU A 744 25.89 -19.14 -13.00
N GLU A 745 24.91 -18.26 -13.25
CA GLU A 745 23.88 -18.47 -14.29
C GLU A 745 24.48 -18.55 -15.70
N ALA A 746 25.48 -17.73 -16.02
CA ALA A 746 26.14 -17.77 -17.32
C ALA A 746 26.83 -19.11 -17.58
N ALA A 747 27.39 -19.75 -16.54
CA ALA A 747 28.00 -21.07 -16.67
C ALA A 747 26.96 -22.14 -17.09
N TRP A 748 25.74 -22.06 -16.56
CA TRP A 748 24.60 -22.86 -17.01
C TRP A 748 24.23 -22.56 -18.47
N LEU A 749 24.03 -21.28 -18.82
CA LEU A 749 23.67 -20.89 -20.19
C LEU A 749 24.74 -21.31 -21.20
N ILE A 750 26.01 -21.25 -20.83
CA ILE A 750 27.14 -21.75 -21.63
C ILE A 750 27.05 -23.27 -21.83
N ALA A 751 26.70 -24.04 -20.79
CA ALA A 751 26.49 -25.47 -20.90
C ALA A 751 25.32 -25.80 -21.86
N GLU A 752 24.22 -25.06 -21.79
CA GLU A 752 23.09 -25.19 -22.73
C GLU A 752 23.49 -24.90 -24.18
N ARG A 753 24.20 -23.79 -24.42
CA ARG A 753 24.66 -23.43 -25.77
C ARG A 753 25.68 -24.44 -26.30
N ARG A 754 26.56 -24.97 -25.45
CA ARG A 754 27.47 -26.06 -25.81
C ARG A 754 26.71 -27.31 -26.24
N ALA A 755 25.68 -27.70 -25.49
CA ALA A 755 24.83 -28.85 -25.82
C ALA A 755 24.03 -28.64 -27.13
N ALA A 756 23.69 -27.39 -27.46
CA ALA A 756 23.10 -27.02 -28.75
C ALA A 756 24.10 -27.02 -29.92
N GLY A 757 25.39 -27.21 -29.66
CA GLY A 757 26.46 -27.31 -30.66
C GLY A 757 27.18 -25.99 -30.97
N ASP A 758 26.99 -24.95 -30.16
CA ASP A 758 27.63 -23.65 -30.38
C ASP A 758 29.07 -23.58 -29.86
N ASP A 759 29.91 -22.75 -30.49
CA ASP A 759 31.24 -22.42 -29.95
C ASP A 759 31.13 -21.41 -28.82
N VAL A 760 31.29 -21.89 -27.59
CA VAL A 760 31.15 -21.10 -26.36
C VAL A 760 32.49 -20.75 -25.71
N ARG A 761 33.63 -21.04 -26.35
CA ARG A 761 34.97 -20.89 -25.73
C ARG A 761 35.25 -19.45 -25.29
N ASP A 762 34.91 -18.48 -26.13
CA ASP A 762 35.07 -17.06 -25.82
C ASP A 762 34.21 -16.61 -24.63
N ALA A 763 32.94 -17.02 -24.60
CA ALA A 763 32.04 -16.72 -23.48
C ALA A 763 32.50 -17.39 -22.18
N ALA A 764 32.94 -18.65 -22.25
CA ALA A 764 33.46 -19.38 -21.08
C ALA A 764 34.73 -18.72 -20.52
N GLU A 765 35.65 -18.30 -21.38
CA GLU A 765 36.86 -17.62 -20.94
C GLU A 765 36.56 -16.23 -20.37
N GLN A 766 35.60 -15.48 -20.95
CA GLN A 766 35.16 -14.20 -20.40
C GLN A 766 34.58 -14.36 -18.98
N VAL A 767 33.68 -15.34 -18.77
CA VAL A 767 33.09 -15.61 -17.45
C VAL A 767 34.15 -16.08 -16.46
N ARG A 768 35.06 -16.99 -16.87
CA ARG A 768 36.16 -17.45 -16.02
C ARG A 768 37.08 -16.31 -15.60
N ALA A 769 37.51 -15.48 -16.55
CA ALA A 769 38.38 -14.35 -16.29
C ALA A 769 37.72 -13.36 -15.30
N ALA A 770 36.43 -13.06 -15.49
CA ALA A 770 35.67 -12.21 -14.58
C ALA A 770 35.54 -12.85 -13.17
N TRP A 771 35.30 -14.16 -13.09
CA TRP A 771 35.21 -14.86 -11.81
C TRP A 771 36.53 -14.80 -11.04
N LEU A 772 37.66 -15.07 -11.71
CA LEU A 772 39.00 -15.09 -11.12
C LEU A 772 39.55 -13.68 -10.81
N ALA A 773 38.99 -12.63 -11.41
CA ALA A 773 39.35 -11.24 -11.10
C ALA A 773 38.81 -10.75 -9.74
N GLN A 774 37.97 -11.53 -9.08
CA GLN A 774 37.42 -11.19 -7.76
C GLN A 774 38.46 -11.34 -6.63
N SER A 775 38.15 -10.77 -5.45
CA SER A 775 38.98 -10.90 -4.24
C SER A 775 39.22 -12.38 -3.88
N PRO A 776 40.40 -12.78 -3.36
CA PRO A 776 40.66 -14.16 -2.95
C PRO A 776 39.67 -14.73 -1.93
N GLN A 777 39.09 -13.91 -1.05
CA GLN A 777 38.07 -14.35 -0.07
C GLN A 777 36.78 -14.84 -0.74
N LEU A 778 36.59 -14.54 -2.03
CA LEU A 778 35.41 -14.83 -2.82
C LEU A 778 35.59 -16.01 -3.79
N LEU A 779 36.78 -16.60 -3.90
CA LEU A 779 37.10 -17.61 -4.93
C LEU A 779 36.98 -19.07 -4.44
N GLY A 780 37.02 -19.30 -3.13
CA GLY A 780 37.07 -20.64 -2.51
C GLY A 780 35.71 -21.20 -2.08
N ASP A 781 34.60 -20.66 -2.58
CA ASP A 781 33.26 -21.11 -2.23
C ASP A 781 32.76 -22.21 -3.18
N ARG A 782 31.61 -22.81 -2.84
CA ARG A 782 31.00 -23.88 -3.65
C ARG A 782 30.61 -23.40 -5.05
N TRP A 783 30.30 -22.12 -5.20
CA TRP A 783 29.89 -21.53 -6.49
C TRP A 783 31.05 -21.56 -7.49
N GLY A 784 32.28 -21.28 -7.06
CA GLY A 784 33.45 -21.34 -7.93
C GLY A 784 33.70 -22.72 -8.52
N ILE A 785 33.55 -23.78 -7.71
CA ILE A 785 33.74 -25.17 -8.15
C ILE A 785 32.63 -25.58 -9.14
N ILE A 786 31.37 -25.25 -8.83
CA ILE A 786 30.24 -25.53 -9.71
C ILE A 786 30.38 -24.79 -11.04
N LEU A 787 30.74 -23.50 -10.99
CA LEU A 787 30.97 -22.67 -12.18
C LEU A 787 32.05 -23.28 -13.07
N GLU A 788 33.23 -23.61 -12.53
CA GLU A 788 34.30 -24.18 -13.34
C GLU A 788 33.92 -25.56 -13.90
N SER A 789 33.17 -26.36 -13.13
CA SER A 789 32.66 -27.66 -13.58
C SER A 789 31.67 -27.55 -14.75
N LEU A 790 30.94 -26.45 -14.87
CA LEU A 790 30.04 -26.19 -16.02
C LEU A 790 30.77 -25.54 -17.20
N LEU A 791 31.80 -24.72 -16.95
CA LEU A 791 32.62 -24.11 -17.99
C LEU A 791 33.58 -25.12 -18.66
N SER A 792 34.14 -26.04 -17.88
CA SER A 792 35.06 -27.11 -18.30
C SER A 792 34.58 -28.48 -17.79
N PRO A 793 33.51 -29.04 -18.36
CA PRO A 793 32.89 -30.26 -17.83
C PRO A 793 33.82 -31.47 -17.93
N SER A 794 33.93 -32.20 -16.82
CA SER A 794 34.49 -33.54 -16.76
C SER A 794 33.66 -34.38 -15.79
N ILE A 795 33.60 -35.70 -15.98
CA ILE A 795 32.79 -36.58 -15.11
C ILE A 795 33.18 -36.39 -13.63
N PRO A 796 34.48 -36.42 -13.23
CA PRO A 796 34.84 -36.21 -11.83
C PRO A 796 34.43 -34.84 -11.28
N ALA A 797 34.64 -33.77 -12.05
CA ALA A 797 34.28 -32.41 -11.62
C ALA A 797 32.77 -32.25 -11.48
N LEU A 798 31.98 -32.85 -12.38
CA LEU A 798 30.52 -32.79 -12.32
C LEU A 798 29.94 -33.64 -11.19
N HIS A 799 30.56 -34.76 -10.81
CA HIS A 799 30.17 -35.48 -9.59
C HIS A 799 30.38 -34.60 -8.35
N GLU A 800 31.55 -33.98 -8.22
CA GLU A 800 31.82 -33.05 -7.12
C GLU A 800 30.81 -31.88 -7.13
N ALA A 801 30.52 -31.31 -8.30
CA ALA A 801 29.55 -30.23 -8.43
C ALA A 801 28.11 -30.67 -8.05
N VAL A 802 27.71 -31.90 -8.34
CA VAL A 802 26.42 -32.46 -7.91
C VAL A 802 26.36 -32.55 -6.38
N ASP A 803 27.40 -33.06 -5.75
CA ASP A 803 27.46 -33.18 -4.27
C ASP A 803 27.44 -31.79 -3.61
N LEU A 804 28.14 -30.80 -4.19
CA LEU A 804 28.16 -29.43 -3.69
C LEU A 804 26.84 -28.68 -3.90
N ALA A 805 26.13 -28.95 -5.01
CA ALA A 805 24.86 -28.30 -5.33
C ALA A 805 23.73 -28.67 -4.37
N ASP A 806 23.86 -29.77 -3.63
CA ASP A 806 22.89 -30.16 -2.60
C ASP A 806 23.00 -29.29 -1.32
N GLY A 807 24.03 -28.44 -1.21
CA GLY A 807 24.18 -27.45 -0.14
C GLY A 807 23.08 -26.39 -0.10
N ASP A 808 22.78 -25.90 1.11
CA ASP A 808 21.82 -24.80 1.33
C ASP A 808 22.39 -23.40 0.99
N ASP A 809 23.65 -23.35 0.59
CA ASP A 809 24.39 -22.15 0.17
C ASP A 809 24.53 -22.02 -1.35
N VAL A 810 23.90 -22.91 -2.12
CA VAL A 810 23.87 -22.90 -3.57
C VAL A 810 22.41 -22.72 -4.03
N PRO A 811 22.12 -21.92 -5.07
CA PRO A 811 20.78 -21.86 -5.63
C PRO A 811 20.26 -23.26 -5.99
N VAL A 812 19.06 -23.59 -5.51
CA VAL A 812 18.50 -24.94 -5.61
C VAL A 812 18.34 -25.42 -7.06
N THR A 813 18.25 -24.51 -8.02
CA THR A 813 18.21 -24.82 -9.45
C THR A 813 19.47 -25.56 -9.92
N PHE A 814 20.61 -25.33 -9.27
CA PHE A 814 21.87 -25.98 -9.63
C PHE A 814 21.89 -27.47 -9.27
N ARG A 815 21.00 -27.95 -8.39
CA ARG A 815 20.79 -29.38 -8.18
C ARG A 815 20.32 -30.08 -9.44
N ILE A 816 19.53 -29.39 -10.26
CA ILE A 816 19.02 -29.91 -11.53
C ILE A 816 20.08 -29.72 -12.62
N ILE A 817 20.68 -28.53 -12.70
CA ILE A 817 21.64 -28.15 -13.76
C ILE A 817 22.88 -29.03 -13.75
N THR A 818 23.53 -29.25 -12.59
CA THR A 818 24.75 -30.06 -12.51
C THR A 818 24.47 -31.52 -12.87
N ARG A 819 23.32 -32.06 -12.45
CA ARG A 819 22.87 -33.41 -12.80
C ARG A 819 22.55 -33.53 -14.28
N LEU A 820 21.93 -32.52 -14.90
CA LEU A 820 21.68 -32.49 -16.33
C LEU A 820 22.99 -32.51 -17.14
N GLU A 821 23.97 -31.68 -16.79
CA GLU A 821 25.25 -31.65 -17.49
C GLU A 821 26.06 -32.94 -17.26
N LEU A 822 26.03 -33.52 -16.05
CA LEU A 822 26.60 -34.84 -15.79
C LEU A 822 25.93 -35.93 -16.64
N GLY A 823 24.59 -35.91 -16.71
CA GLY A 823 23.81 -36.84 -17.52
C GLY A 823 24.17 -36.76 -19.01
N ARG A 824 24.39 -35.55 -19.55
CA ARG A 824 24.86 -35.34 -20.93
C ARG A 824 26.21 -36.02 -21.16
N LEU A 825 27.19 -35.75 -20.30
CA LEU A 825 28.53 -36.31 -20.45
C LEU A 825 28.58 -37.84 -20.27
N LEU A 826 27.74 -38.39 -19.39
CA LEU A 826 27.59 -39.83 -19.21
C LEU A 826 26.94 -40.51 -20.43
N VAL A 827 25.99 -39.85 -21.10
CA VAL A 827 25.43 -40.34 -22.37
C VAL A 827 26.51 -40.38 -23.45
N ASP A 828 27.30 -39.31 -23.57
CA ASP A 828 28.36 -39.20 -24.57
C ASP A 828 29.48 -40.22 -24.38
N THR A 829 29.80 -40.56 -23.12
CA THR A 829 30.80 -41.59 -22.78
C THR A 829 30.23 -43.01 -22.76
N GLY A 830 28.93 -43.18 -22.96
CA GLY A 830 28.26 -44.49 -23.05
C GLY A 830 27.82 -45.09 -21.70
N ALA A 831 27.98 -44.38 -20.58
CA ALA A 831 27.57 -44.79 -19.24
C ALA A 831 26.04 -44.64 -19.01
N ARG A 832 25.23 -45.30 -19.85
CA ARG A 832 23.77 -45.09 -19.92
C ARG A 832 23.00 -45.36 -18.62
N ALA A 833 23.39 -46.36 -17.83
CA ALA A 833 22.68 -46.70 -16.59
C ALA A 833 22.83 -45.59 -15.54
N GLU A 834 24.04 -45.05 -15.42
CA GLU A 834 24.34 -43.93 -14.54
C GLU A 834 23.68 -42.65 -15.04
N ALA A 835 23.75 -42.38 -16.35
CA ALA A 835 23.04 -41.26 -16.97
C ALA A 835 21.54 -41.31 -16.68
N ALA A 836 20.91 -42.48 -16.80
CA ALA A 836 19.49 -42.64 -16.49
C ALA A 836 19.16 -42.35 -15.01
N ALA A 837 20.01 -42.79 -14.09
CA ALA A 837 19.83 -42.54 -12.66
C ALA A 837 19.95 -41.04 -12.33
N VAL A 838 20.99 -40.38 -12.83
CA VAL A 838 21.24 -38.95 -12.60
C VAL A 838 20.14 -38.09 -13.25
N MET A 839 19.72 -38.41 -14.48
CA MET A 839 18.63 -37.70 -15.16
C MET A 839 17.27 -37.90 -14.47
N ALA A 840 17.01 -39.08 -13.89
CA ALA A 840 15.82 -39.31 -13.09
C ALA A 840 15.80 -38.42 -11.84
N GLN A 841 16.93 -38.31 -11.12
CA GLN A 841 17.05 -37.39 -9.98
C GLN A 841 16.85 -35.92 -10.40
N ALA A 842 17.43 -35.50 -11.53
CA ALA A 842 17.25 -34.14 -12.05
C ALA A 842 15.77 -33.84 -12.35
N ARG A 843 15.04 -34.80 -12.93
CA ARG A 843 13.61 -34.66 -13.22
C ARG A 843 12.80 -34.58 -11.92
N ASP A 844 13.03 -35.50 -10.99
CA ASP A 844 12.29 -35.56 -9.73
C ASP A 844 12.49 -34.25 -8.94
N GLU A 845 13.70 -33.67 -8.96
CA GLU A 845 13.98 -32.39 -8.32
C GLU A 845 13.30 -31.21 -9.05
N ALA A 846 13.29 -31.19 -10.38
CA ALA A 846 12.59 -30.16 -11.16
C ALA A 846 11.07 -30.19 -10.93
N GLU A 847 10.48 -31.39 -10.85
CA GLU A 847 9.07 -31.60 -10.53
C GLU A 847 8.76 -31.16 -9.09
N ARG A 848 9.61 -31.55 -8.12
CA ARG A 848 9.46 -31.18 -6.70
C ARG A 848 9.49 -29.67 -6.49
N LEU A 849 10.37 -28.96 -7.20
CA LEU A 849 10.50 -27.50 -7.15
C LEU A 849 9.46 -26.77 -8.01
N GLY A 850 8.69 -27.50 -8.82
CA GLY A 850 7.78 -26.92 -9.80
C GLY A 850 8.46 -25.95 -10.77
N HIS A 851 9.73 -26.19 -11.10
CA HIS A 851 10.53 -25.33 -11.98
C HIS A 851 10.29 -25.71 -13.45
N VAL A 852 9.31 -25.07 -14.09
CA VAL A 852 8.80 -25.47 -15.40
C VAL A 852 9.86 -25.44 -16.52
N PRO A 853 10.70 -24.38 -16.66
CA PRO A 853 11.74 -24.37 -17.69
C PRO A 853 12.74 -25.53 -17.59
N LEU A 854 13.35 -25.75 -16.43
CA LEU A 854 14.30 -26.86 -16.20
C LEU A 854 13.65 -28.24 -16.35
N ALA A 855 12.42 -28.45 -15.88
CA ALA A 855 11.71 -29.72 -16.08
C ALA A 855 11.53 -30.04 -17.57
N ARG A 856 11.24 -29.02 -18.39
CA ARG A 856 11.15 -29.14 -19.84
C ARG A 856 12.50 -29.53 -20.45
N VAL A 857 13.59 -28.83 -20.13
CA VAL A 857 14.93 -29.12 -20.68
C VAL A 857 15.40 -30.54 -20.30
N VAL A 858 15.23 -30.94 -19.04
CA VAL A 858 15.55 -32.30 -18.56
C VAL A 858 14.74 -33.36 -19.31
N GLY A 859 13.44 -33.10 -19.52
CA GLY A 859 12.53 -34.00 -20.24
C GLY A 859 12.89 -34.13 -21.73
N GLU A 860 13.15 -33.01 -22.41
CA GLU A 860 13.57 -32.96 -23.81
C GLU A 860 14.87 -33.76 -24.04
N PHE A 861 15.89 -33.54 -23.21
CA PHE A 861 17.14 -34.28 -23.31
C PHE A 861 16.95 -35.78 -23.01
N SER A 862 16.23 -36.12 -21.93
CA SER A 862 15.98 -37.53 -21.54
C SER A 862 15.26 -38.31 -22.64
N ALA A 863 14.31 -37.67 -23.34
CA ALA A 863 13.62 -38.23 -24.49
C ALA A 863 14.57 -38.41 -25.68
N ALA A 864 15.36 -37.38 -26.02
CA ALA A 864 16.31 -37.42 -27.13
C ALA A 864 17.41 -38.48 -26.94
N ALA A 865 17.90 -38.67 -25.71
CA ALA A 865 18.92 -39.64 -25.36
C ALA A 865 18.39 -41.08 -25.21
N GLY A 866 17.07 -41.28 -25.26
CA GLY A 866 16.42 -42.58 -25.07
C GLY A 866 16.47 -43.10 -23.63
N LEU A 867 16.67 -42.22 -22.65
CA LEU A 867 16.72 -42.56 -21.23
C LEU A 867 15.33 -42.79 -20.61
N ALA A 868 14.27 -42.46 -21.36
CA ALA A 868 12.88 -42.65 -20.96
C ALA A 868 12.42 -44.13 -20.91
N VAL A 869 13.28 -45.10 -21.25
CA VAL A 869 12.94 -46.54 -21.32
C VAL A 869 13.73 -47.32 -20.24
N GLY A 870 13.28 -47.25 -18.99
CA GLY A 870 14.00 -47.93 -17.91
C GLY A 870 13.40 -47.94 -16.50
N LEU A 871 12.11 -47.68 -16.32
CA LEU A 871 11.45 -47.72 -14.99
C LEU A 871 10.42 -48.86 -14.85
N ALA A 872 10.64 -49.99 -15.54
CA ALA A 872 9.79 -51.18 -15.40
C ALA A 872 10.34 -52.22 -14.39
N THR A 873 11.55 -52.06 -13.84
CA THR A 873 12.08 -53.03 -12.88
C THR A 873 12.94 -52.34 -11.83
N ALA A 874 12.38 -52.18 -10.63
CA ALA A 874 13.02 -51.86 -9.35
C ALA A 874 12.60 -50.54 -8.68
N SER A 875 11.32 -50.30 -8.50
CA SER A 875 10.81 -49.80 -7.21
C SER A 875 9.33 -50.17 -7.08
N GLY A 876 8.96 -50.72 -5.93
CA GLY A 876 7.61 -51.18 -5.64
C GLY A 876 6.65 -50.03 -5.35
N TYR A 877 6.28 -49.26 -6.37
CA TYR A 877 5.03 -48.49 -6.37
C TYR A 877 4.19 -48.98 -7.55
N ARG A 878 3.05 -49.59 -7.24
CA ARG A 878 2.06 -50.00 -8.23
C ARG A 878 1.68 -48.76 -9.04
N ARG A 879 2.12 -48.67 -10.29
CA ARG A 879 1.41 -47.87 -11.29
C ARG A 879 0.06 -48.54 -11.43
N SER A 880 -0.94 -47.89 -10.84
CA SER A 880 -2.34 -48.21 -11.05
C SER A 880 -2.59 -48.06 -12.55
N ASP A 881 -2.83 -49.17 -13.25
CA ASP A 881 -3.33 -49.19 -14.63
C ASP A 881 -4.80 -48.72 -14.70
N ASP A 882 -5.25 -47.86 -13.79
CA ASP A 882 -6.60 -47.30 -13.83
C ASP A 882 -6.60 -46.12 -14.83
N PRO A 883 -7.34 -46.22 -15.96
CA PRO A 883 -7.45 -45.13 -16.93
C PRO A 883 -7.90 -43.80 -16.30
N LEU A 884 -8.49 -43.86 -15.11
CA LEU A 884 -8.97 -42.71 -14.34
C LEU A 884 -7.84 -41.86 -13.75
N ASP A 885 -6.64 -42.39 -13.56
CA ASP A 885 -5.47 -41.63 -13.07
C ASP A 885 -4.90 -40.66 -14.12
N THR A 886 -5.38 -40.74 -15.36
CA THR A 886 -5.04 -39.81 -16.46
C THR A 886 -5.94 -38.56 -16.51
N LEU A 887 -7.02 -38.56 -15.71
CA LEU A 887 -7.96 -37.46 -15.63
C LEU A 887 -7.49 -36.42 -14.61
N THR A 888 -7.59 -35.15 -14.99
CA THR A 888 -7.41 -34.03 -14.05
C THR A 888 -8.50 -34.08 -12.97
N ALA A 889 -8.26 -33.47 -11.80
CA ALA A 889 -9.25 -33.37 -10.73
C ALA A 889 -10.61 -32.84 -11.23
N ARG A 890 -10.59 -31.92 -12.21
CA ARG A 890 -11.79 -31.36 -12.81
C ARG A 890 -12.50 -32.32 -13.76
N GLU A 891 -11.76 -33.07 -14.57
CA GLU A 891 -12.32 -34.11 -15.43
C GLU A 891 -12.89 -35.28 -14.62
N LEU A 892 -12.27 -35.61 -13.48
CA LEU A 892 -12.78 -36.62 -12.54
C LEU A 892 -14.13 -36.21 -11.93
N GLN A 893 -14.25 -34.95 -11.48
CA GLN A 893 -15.53 -34.39 -11.00
C GLN A 893 -16.61 -34.42 -12.08
N VAL A 894 -16.26 -34.07 -13.32
CA VAL A 894 -17.19 -34.14 -14.45
C VAL A 894 -17.59 -35.59 -14.72
N LEU A 895 -16.67 -36.56 -14.62
CA LEU A 895 -16.95 -37.98 -14.78
C LEU A 895 -17.86 -38.54 -13.67
N GLU A 896 -17.68 -38.13 -12.42
CA GLU A 896 -18.57 -38.51 -11.31
C GLU A 896 -20.01 -38.05 -11.58
N LEU A 897 -20.18 -36.82 -12.04
CA LEU A 897 -21.49 -36.28 -12.38
C LEU A 897 -22.07 -36.88 -13.68
N ILE A 898 -21.22 -37.33 -14.60
CA ILE A 898 -21.63 -38.17 -15.75
C ILE A 898 -22.21 -39.49 -15.24
N ALA A 899 -21.57 -40.14 -14.27
CA ALA A 899 -22.01 -41.42 -13.71
C ALA A 899 -23.33 -41.31 -12.92
N GLU A 900 -23.66 -40.11 -12.43
CA GLU A 900 -24.97 -39.80 -11.83
C GLU A 900 -26.08 -39.54 -12.87
N GLY A 901 -25.78 -39.57 -14.17
CA GLY A 901 -26.76 -39.38 -15.24
C GLY A 901 -27.15 -37.92 -15.52
N LEU A 902 -26.41 -36.95 -14.95
CA LEU A 902 -26.69 -35.53 -15.15
C LEU A 902 -26.40 -35.10 -16.60
N SER A 903 -27.09 -34.08 -17.12
CA SER A 903 -26.81 -33.45 -18.42
C SER A 903 -25.72 -32.38 -18.32
N ASN A 904 -25.12 -31.95 -19.44
CA ASN A 904 -24.08 -30.91 -19.44
C ASN A 904 -24.52 -29.59 -18.80
N ARG A 905 -25.81 -29.24 -18.93
CA ARG A 905 -26.38 -28.06 -18.27
C ARG A 905 -26.38 -28.23 -16.75
N GLN A 906 -26.87 -29.36 -16.25
CA GLN A 906 -26.94 -29.65 -14.82
C GLN A 906 -25.54 -29.79 -14.18
N ILE A 907 -24.58 -30.35 -14.91
CA ILE A 907 -23.17 -30.38 -14.48
C ILE A 907 -22.62 -28.95 -14.42
N GLY A 908 -22.94 -28.11 -15.40
CA GLY A 908 -22.52 -26.71 -15.42
C GLY A 908 -23.04 -25.94 -14.23
N ASP A 909 -24.33 -26.10 -13.92
CA ASP A 909 -24.98 -25.48 -12.76
C ASP A 909 -24.35 -25.94 -11.43
N ARG A 910 -24.02 -27.24 -11.31
CA ARG A 910 -23.44 -27.82 -10.08
C ARG A 910 -21.95 -27.49 -9.88
N LEU A 911 -21.24 -27.27 -10.98
CA LEU A 911 -19.81 -26.93 -10.97
C LEU A 911 -19.54 -25.43 -11.19
N PHE A 912 -20.60 -24.60 -11.25
CA PHE A 912 -20.56 -23.15 -11.52
C PHE A 912 -19.77 -22.78 -12.79
N ILE A 913 -19.95 -23.54 -13.88
CA ILE A 913 -19.31 -23.31 -15.19
C ILE A 913 -20.31 -23.44 -16.33
N SER A 914 -20.00 -22.86 -17.50
CA SER A 914 -20.91 -22.91 -18.64
C SER A 914 -21.10 -24.35 -19.18
N ALA A 915 -22.28 -24.67 -19.71
CA ALA A 915 -22.54 -25.95 -20.36
C ALA A 915 -21.58 -26.25 -21.53
N LYS A 916 -21.03 -25.20 -22.17
CA LYS A 916 -20.02 -25.31 -23.23
C LYS A 916 -18.68 -25.78 -22.66
N THR A 917 -18.26 -25.25 -21.51
CA THR A 917 -17.05 -25.69 -20.78
C THR A 917 -17.18 -27.14 -20.34
N VAL A 918 -18.35 -27.54 -19.83
CA VAL A 918 -18.61 -28.95 -19.50
C VAL A 918 -18.48 -29.85 -20.73
N SER A 919 -19.00 -29.43 -21.89
CA SER A 919 -18.87 -30.22 -23.12
C SER A 919 -17.40 -30.46 -23.50
N VAL A 920 -16.51 -29.49 -23.28
CA VAL A 920 -15.07 -29.66 -23.52
C VAL A 920 -14.48 -30.69 -22.56
N HIS A 921 -14.83 -30.61 -21.27
CA HIS A 921 -14.38 -31.61 -20.28
C HIS A 921 -14.92 -33.01 -20.58
N VAL A 922 -16.18 -33.14 -21.02
CA VAL A 922 -16.76 -34.43 -21.43
C VAL A 922 -15.97 -35.02 -22.60
N SER A 923 -15.68 -34.24 -23.64
CA SER A 923 -14.88 -34.71 -24.78
C SER A 923 -13.46 -35.10 -24.36
N ALA A 924 -12.85 -34.38 -23.42
CA ALA A 924 -11.54 -34.71 -22.89
C ALA A 924 -11.56 -36.01 -22.07
N VAL A 925 -12.59 -36.21 -21.23
CA VAL A 925 -12.84 -37.44 -20.47
C VAL A 925 -13.00 -38.64 -21.40
N LEU A 926 -13.85 -38.55 -22.43
CA LEU A 926 -14.07 -39.64 -23.38
C LEU A 926 -12.78 -40.04 -24.11
N ARG A 927 -12.01 -39.04 -24.56
CA ARG A 927 -10.73 -39.25 -25.24
C ARG A 927 -9.68 -39.89 -24.33
N LYS A 928 -9.54 -39.42 -23.09
CA LYS A 928 -8.54 -39.93 -22.13
C LYS A 928 -8.88 -41.32 -21.60
N LEU A 929 -10.17 -41.64 -21.50
CA LEU A 929 -10.64 -42.98 -21.14
C LEU A 929 -10.75 -43.93 -22.33
N GLU A 930 -10.45 -43.47 -23.55
CA GLU A 930 -10.56 -44.23 -24.80
C GLU A 930 -11.95 -44.86 -25.02
N VAL A 931 -13.02 -44.12 -24.65
CA VAL A 931 -14.42 -44.55 -24.80
C VAL A 931 -15.18 -43.67 -25.78
N GLY A 932 -16.12 -44.26 -26.52
CA GLY A 932 -16.87 -43.60 -27.58
C GLY A 932 -18.13 -42.89 -27.09
N THR A 933 -18.66 -43.26 -25.92
CA THR A 933 -19.92 -42.70 -25.41
C THR A 933 -19.87 -42.29 -23.94
N ARG A 934 -20.71 -41.31 -23.57
CA ARG A 934 -20.93 -40.88 -22.19
C ARG A 934 -21.36 -42.04 -21.28
N THR A 935 -22.13 -42.97 -21.82
CA THR A 935 -22.58 -44.17 -21.11
C THR A 935 -21.42 -45.12 -20.79
N GLU A 936 -20.49 -45.30 -21.73
CA GLU A 936 -19.27 -46.09 -21.49
C GLU A 936 -18.39 -45.46 -20.40
N ALA A 937 -18.24 -44.13 -20.41
CA ALA A 937 -17.52 -43.42 -19.35
C ALA A 937 -18.17 -43.61 -17.97
N ALA A 938 -19.50 -43.53 -17.89
CA ALA A 938 -20.25 -43.81 -16.66
C ALA A 938 -19.99 -45.25 -16.14
N VAL A 939 -19.95 -46.24 -17.04
CA VAL A 939 -19.66 -47.64 -16.70
C VAL A 939 -18.23 -47.82 -16.16
N VAL A 940 -17.24 -47.10 -16.69
CA VAL A 940 -15.85 -47.12 -16.19
C VAL A 940 -15.81 -46.62 -14.73
N GLN A 941 -16.46 -45.50 -14.43
CA GLN A 941 -16.50 -44.96 -13.06
C GLN A 941 -17.31 -45.86 -12.10
N GLN A 942 -18.37 -46.50 -12.57
CA GLN A 942 -19.18 -47.41 -11.75
C GLN A 942 -18.46 -48.73 -11.45
N LYS A 943 -17.65 -49.25 -12.39
CA LYS A 943 -16.73 -50.37 -12.15
C LYS A 943 -15.67 -50.02 -11.09
N ARG A 944 -15.18 -48.77 -11.04
CA ARG A 944 -14.28 -48.31 -9.97
C ARG A 944 -14.96 -48.30 -8.61
N ARG A 945 -16.18 -47.75 -8.49
CA ARG A 945 -16.94 -47.78 -7.22
C ARG A 945 -17.15 -49.21 -6.72
N LEU A 946 -17.51 -50.14 -7.61
CA LEU A 946 -17.67 -51.55 -7.26
C LEU A 946 -16.35 -52.25 -6.86
N ARG A 947 -15.21 -51.85 -7.44
CA ARG A 947 -13.87 -52.35 -7.04
C ARG A 947 -13.42 -51.78 -5.68
N ALA A 948 -13.75 -50.52 -5.39
CA ALA A 948 -13.45 -49.87 -4.12
C ALA A 948 -14.29 -50.46 -2.97
N ASP A 949 -15.57 -50.76 -3.21
CA ASP A 949 -16.45 -51.38 -2.21
C ASP A 949 -16.10 -52.86 -1.94
N GLY A 950 -15.50 -53.56 -2.92
CA GLY A 950 -15.02 -54.94 -2.76
C GLY A 950 -13.70 -55.11 -2.01
N GLN A 951 -12.90 -54.05 -1.82
CA GLN A 951 -11.63 -54.08 -1.11
C GLN A 951 -11.74 -53.78 0.40
N GLY A 952 -12.92 -53.40 0.90
CA GLY A 952 -13.17 -53.14 2.32
C GLY A 952 -13.42 -54.37 3.21
N ALA A 953 -13.33 -55.60 2.67
CA ALA A 953 -13.72 -56.82 3.39
C ALA A 953 -12.62 -57.91 3.41
N VAL A 954 -11.35 -57.56 3.65
CA VAL A 954 -10.34 -58.49 4.19
C VAL A 954 -9.42 -57.73 5.15
N ILE A 955 -9.34 -58.22 6.38
CA ILE A 955 -8.70 -57.64 7.57
C ILE A 955 -7.16 -57.69 7.50
N ARG A 956 -6.54 -56.61 8.05
CA ARG A 956 -5.18 -56.39 8.61
C ARG A 956 -4.23 -55.50 7.83
#